data_AF-A0A8K0WY09-F1
#
_entry.id   AF-A0A8K0WY09-F1
#
_cell.length_a   1.000
_cell.length_b   1.000
_cell.length_c   1.000
_cell.angle_alpha   90.00
_cell.angle_beta   90.00
_cell.angle_gamma   90.00
#
_symmetry.space_group_name_H-M   'P 1'
#
loop_
_entity.id
_entity.type
_entity.pdbx_description
1 polymer ?
#
loop_
_entity_poly.entity_id
_entity_poly.type
_entity_poly.pdbx_seq_one_letter_code
_entity_poly.pdbx_strand_id
1 'polypeptide(L)'
;MPLRWDPDTAQTLEPLAAALKARPPVADHDVETRRAMMGTLFTLPTTPEVDRPGVKVTVHKVEVAGGVTIEVHAFEKTAPAPNAPVAAIIHSHGGGMILGDVNFSKLGIMTYVEASGVSFFSVDYRLAPENSGTGLVEDVYASLLWLHKNAEQFNVDPTRIGVMGESAGGGISAGVALMARDKGLSPPLAKQVLVYPMLDDRNCKPIEEIESMGVIWTSGDNLTGWGAVLGKDKAGDPEADVSHFAVPARAKSVAGLPSTYIDVGSLDIFRDEDMAYAARIAAENIEVEFHLMNDTVTAMVTDDAQEPQAPDRDEQTGQDAAESEHARPRKRTRMACDKCSTSRTRCDGQYPCRRCHDYGYNCHYNRQIKKRGRVPRNGGGATQPDQEAFDPDPDAQEAQTTSVQPLALDMRDPASAPDQDDLDQNTALVTPLTEYPQSRNVAIHHRPSFVSQTGFEAVSDPSDGPSPPIPLDQQQPHRRFSRPRASFSTIIHPHAFGPFSPHASEGSAADANKPTSRPGQPISGCRYRCLEPLMPYLGDTLPASVACDLFDVFLIDPGTSLFHCASPYILTRIFRKQSLLHPTQPRHLTPALLATILWCCAQTADISLLLVPGSRSRVANALYELATFLVMDRDPDRWRRIHGGLRVENEHAQEQFMFGSNLPSTTESNEPAGGIDDVLTFLLLCIGVSGGDFKSDSNKWWSKAVRLALSLRLNREDEDTLSAQNSFDLRQNHDTQPTLADVEAREERRRVFWLLYALDRHLALSFNRTLQVPDSCCQVFSPLPEDVWENLDEAYRSGMPARSPGPPTNISGASFFQYFLPLMVILGDIIEAHHYQNHPRLGRFDMDHTVGCIAGMISQCEASLQQLAQENEFHSTVTGTPMLISNLVTRHEDSGSRVGASSERKSHYRLVIAYSSHILHVLHVLLHGKWDAISMLDNEDDWITTPRFAECASHAIAASEAVSDILKLDPELTFMPYLFGIYLLHGSFILLLFADRMPQLGPNQSVEQACETIIRAHEVCVVTLTTEFQRNFRRVVRSTLYSVQGASPAGWEEHKLARRRVLSLYRWTKGAKGLGI
;
A
#
# COMPACT_ATOMS: atom_id res chain seq x y z
N MET A 1 5.51 -20.57 -10.82
CA MET A 1 5.85 -21.38 -12.02
C MET A 1 7.35 -21.67 -11.95
N PRO A 2 7.93 -22.57 -12.76
CA PRO A 2 9.38 -22.49 -13.00
C PRO A 2 9.71 -21.11 -13.58
N LEU A 3 10.93 -20.61 -13.32
CA LEU A 3 11.46 -19.41 -13.97
C LEU A 3 11.42 -19.58 -15.49
N ARG A 4 11.21 -18.48 -16.22
CA ARG A 4 11.22 -18.42 -17.68
C ARG A 4 11.67 -17.02 -18.13
N TRP A 5 12.19 -16.96 -19.35
CA TRP A 5 12.26 -15.72 -20.11
C TRP A 5 10.86 -15.20 -20.43
N ASP A 6 10.70 -13.88 -20.46
CA ASP A 6 9.59 -13.18 -21.10
C ASP A 6 9.53 -13.57 -22.60
N PRO A 7 8.35 -13.71 -23.25
CA PRO A 7 8.27 -14.21 -24.62
C PRO A 7 9.01 -13.37 -25.67
N ASP A 8 8.94 -12.04 -25.57
CA ASP A 8 9.55 -11.13 -26.54
C ASP A 8 11.06 -11.05 -26.32
N THR A 9 11.47 -11.04 -25.05
CA THR A 9 12.86 -11.19 -24.59
C THR A 9 13.47 -12.52 -25.05
N ALA A 10 12.72 -13.62 -24.96
CA ALA A 10 13.15 -14.95 -25.41
C ALA A 10 13.38 -14.97 -26.93
N GLN A 11 12.48 -14.39 -27.71
CA GLN A 11 12.61 -14.31 -29.17
C GLN A 11 13.82 -13.45 -29.58
N THR A 12 14.07 -12.33 -28.90
CA THR A 12 15.21 -11.45 -29.18
C THR A 12 16.54 -12.09 -28.76
N LEU A 13 16.58 -12.81 -27.64
CA LEU A 13 17.81 -13.34 -27.05
C LEU A 13 18.12 -14.80 -27.40
N GLU A 14 17.21 -15.56 -28.04
CA GLU A 14 17.46 -16.97 -28.43
C GLU A 14 18.81 -17.18 -29.16
N PRO A 15 19.22 -16.36 -30.15
CA PRO A 15 20.51 -16.55 -30.83
C PRO A 15 21.71 -16.39 -29.89
N LEU A 16 21.61 -15.45 -28.94
CA LEU A 16 22.66 -15.17 -27.95
C LEU A 16 22.68 -16.26 -26.88
N ALA A 17 21.53 -16.64 -26.32
CA ALA A 17 21.41 -17.72 -25.34
C ALA A 17 21.90 -19.06 -25.91
N ALA A 18 21.64 -19.34 -27.20
CA ALA A 18 22.19 -20.50 -27.90
C ALA A 18 23.72 -20.41 -28.05
N ALA A 19 24.26 -19.25 -28.43
CA ALA A 19 25.70 -19.04 -28.52
C ALA A 19 26.39 -19.14 -27.15
N LEU A 20 25.77 -18.64 -26.09
CA LEU A 20 26.25 -18.71 -24.72
C LEU A 20 26.31 -20.17 -24.22
N LYS A 21 25.26 -20.96 -24.46
CA LYS A 21 25.24 -22.42 -24.16
C LYS A 21 26.25 -23.23 -24.98
N ALA A 22 26.64 -22.73 -26.15
CA ALA A 22 27.65 -23.36 -27.00
C ALA A 22 29.11 -22.97 -26.66
N ARG A 23 29.33 -22.09 -25.67
CA ARG A 23 30.69 -21.73 -25.22
C ARG A 23 31.40 -22.95 -24.62
N PRO A 24 32.69 -23.18 -24.93
CA PRO A 24 33.46 -24.19 -24.22
C PRO A 24 33.62 -23.78 -22.75
N PRO A 25 33.55 -24.74 -21.80
CA PRO A 25 33.75 -24.43 -20.38
C PRO A 25 35.18 -23.94 -20.13
N VAL A 26 35.31 -22.83 -19.40
CA VAL A 26 36.60 -22.23 -19.04
C VAL A 26 36.92 -22.57 -17.59
N ALA A 27 38.12 -23.10 -17.35
CA ALA A 27 38.55 -23.58 -16.04
C ALA A 27 38.44 -22.49 -14.95
N ASP A 28 38.08 -22.89 -13.73
CA ASP A 28 37.88 -21.93 -12.64
C ASP A 28 39.16 -21.18 -12.29
N HIS A 29 39.01 -19.88 -12.08
CA HIS A 29 40.10 -18.93 -11.86
C HIS A 29 41.10 -18.76 -13.03
N ASP A 30 40.74 -19.17 -14.26
CA ASP A 30 41.37 -18.68 -15.49
C ASP A 30 40.78 -17.31 -15.84
N VAL A 31 41.55 -16.25 -15.58
CA VAL A 31 41.16 -14.85 -15.77
C VAL A 31 41.45 -14.42 -17.22
N GLU A 32 42.58 -14.86 -17.77
CA GLU A 32 43.07 -14.50 -19.10
C GLU A 32 42.13 -14.99 -20.21
N THR A 33 41.66 -16.24 -20.14
CA THR A 33 40.67 -16.78 -21.10
C THR A 33 39.32 -16.08 -20.94
N ARG A 34 38.91 -15.72 -19.72
CA ARG A 34 37.67 -14.95 -19.49
C ARG A 34 37.76 -13.53 -20.05
N ARG A 35 38.88 -12.82 -19.82
CA ARG A 35 39.18 -11.50 -20.41
C ARG A 35 39.07 -11.55 -21.94
N ALA A 36 39.71 -12.53 -22.58
CA ALA A 36 39.68 -12.69 -24.04
C ALA A 36 38.26 -13.02 -24.58
N MET A 37 37.56 -13.94 -23.93
CA MET A 37 36.22 -14.39 -24.31
C MET A 37 35.15 -13.30 -24.13
N MET A 38 35.12 -12.63 -22.96
CA MET A 38 34.17 -11.54 -22.70
C MET A 38 34.54 -10.28 -23.47
N GLY A 39 35.83 -9.94 -23.58
CA GLY A 39 36.28 -8.82 -24.42
C GLY A 39 35.85 -8.97 -25.87
N THR A 40 35.77 -10.20 -26.40
CA THR A 40 35.20 -10.48 -27.73
C THR A 40 33.68 -10.26 -27.77
N LEU A 41 32.94 -10.59 -26.71
CA LEU A 41 31.49 -10.39 -26.64
C LEU A 41 31.12 -8.89 -26.57
N PHE A 42 31.83 -8.12 -25.73
CA PHE A 42 31.60 -6.68 -25.55
C PHE A 42 32.23 -5.80 -26.65
N THR A 43 32.95 -6.37 -27.62
CA THR A 43 33.46 -5.65 -28.81
C THR A 43 32.69 -5.97 -30.09
N LEU A 44 31.63 -6.78 -30.02
CA LEU A 44 30.67 -6.95 -31.11
C LEU A 44 29.82 -5.66 -31.26
N PRO A 45 29.70 -5.08 -32.48
CA PRO A 45 28.95 -3.85 -32.69
C PRO A 45 27.44 -4.14 -32.68
N THR A 46 26.82 -4.06 -31.50
CA THR A 46 25.36 -4.16 -31.31
C THR A 46 24.62 -2.92 -31.82
N THR A 47 25.27 -1.75 -31.79
CA THR A 47 24.84 -0.51 -32.46
C THR A 47 26.03 0.16 -33.14
N PRO A 48 25.83 0.99 -34.19
CA PRO A 48 26.85 1.94 -34.63
C PRO A 48 27.22 2.92 -33.49
N GLU A 49 28.38 3.59 -33.59
CA GLU A 49 28.69 4.71 -32.68
C GLU A 49 27.70 5.86 -32.92
N VAL A 50 26.67 5.94 -32.08
CA VAL A 50 25.77 7.08 -32.01
C VAL A 50 26.49 8.18 -31.24
N ASP A 51 27.19 9.03 -31.98
CA ASP A 51 27.71 10.30 -31.45
C ASP A 51 26.52 11.14 -30.96
N ARG A 52 26.45 11.37 -29.64
CA ARG A 52 25.41 12.20 -29.01
C ARG A 52 25.97 13.60 -28.77
N PRO A 53 25.79 14.58 -29.70
CA PRO A 53 26.41 15.90 -29.59
C PRO A 53 25.95 16.70 -28.35
N GLY A 54 24.85 16.27 -27.71
CA GLY A 54 24.39 16.78 -26.42
C GLY A 54 25.30 16.49 -25.22
N VAL A 55 26.28 15.58 -25.33
CA VAL A 55 27.19 15.20 -24.24
C VAL A 55 28.67 15.35 -24.66
N LYS A 56 29.40 16.18 -23.92
CA LYS A 56 30.84 16.36 -23.98
C LYS A 56 31.53 15.39 -23.01
N VAL A 57 32.55 14.68 -23.49
CA VAL A 57 33.42 13.83 -22.67
C VAL A 57 34.79 14.47 -22.52
N THR A 58 35.34 14.52 -21.30
CA THR A 58 36.73 14.95 -21.05
C THR A 58 37.44 13.98 -20.10
N VAL A 59 38.72 13.71 -20.36
CA VAL A 59 39.51 12.75 -19.60
C VAL A 59 40.44 13.48 -18.63
N HIS A 60 40.31 13.17 -17.36
CA HIS A 60 41.12 13.70 -16.26
C HIS A 60 42.03 12.61 -15.71
N LYS A 61 43.14 13.01 -15.10
CA LYS A 61 44.14 12.09 -14.54
C LYS A 61 44.20 12.23 -13.03
N VAL A 62 43.96 11.13 -12.32
CA VAL A 62 43.86 11.08 -10.86
C VAL A 62 44.96 10.18 -10.30
N GLU A 63 45.68 10.67 -9.30
CA GLU A 63 46.71 9.90 -8.59
C GLU A 63 46.05 9.08 -7.47
N VAL A 64 46.33 7.78 -7.44
CA VAL A 64 45.73 6.80 -6.53
C VAL A 64 46.80 6.01 -5.74
N ALA A 65 46.37 5.08 -4.90
CA ALA A 65 47.24 4.34 -3.98
C ALA A 65 48.43 3.67 -4.71
N GLY A 66 49.65 4.03 -4.28
CA GLY A 66 50.91 3.61 -4.89
C GLY A 66 51.54 4.62 -5.85
N GLY A 67 50.96 5.82 -6.01
CA GLY A 67 51.46 6.85 -6.96
C GLY A 67 51.16 6.50 -8.41
N VAL A 68 50.21 5.58 -8.64
CA VAL A 68 49.71 5.24 -9.98
C VAL A 68 48.73 6.32 -10.42
N THR A 69 48.69 6.64 -11.70
CA THR A 69 47.69 7.53 -12.29
C THR A 69 46.66 6.70 -13.06
N ILE A 70 45.38 6.88 -12.73
CA ILE A 70 44.24 6.35 -13.50
C ILE A 70 43.52 7.48 -14.23
N GLU A 71 42.61 7.11 -15.14
CA GLU A 71 41.80 8.06 -15.89
C GLU A 71 40.37 8.15 -15.34
N VAL A 72 39.83 9.37 -15.28
CA VAL A 72 38.44 9.65 -14.90
C VAL A 72 37.80 10.44 -16.02
N HIS A 73 36.79 9.83 -16.65
CA HIS A 73 36.08 10.40 -17.78
C HIS A 73 34.86 11.18 -17.26
N ALA A 74 34.93 12.50 -17.37
CA ALA A 74 33.84 13.40 -17.04
C ALA A 74 32.93 13.56 -18.26
N PHE A 75 31.66 13.16 -18.11
CA PHE A 75 30.57 13.29 -19.07
C PHE A 75 29.67 14.44 -18.62
N GLU A 76 29.57 15.48 -19.45
CA GLU A 76 28.93 16.76 -19.15
C GLU A 76 28.00 17.15 -20.30
N LYS A 77 26.84 17.76 -20.01
CA LYS A 77 25.92 18.20 -21.07
C LYS A 77 26.51 19.42 -21.81
N THR A 78 26.49 19.42 -23.15
CA THR A 78 27.09 20.46 -24.01
C THR A 78 26.35 21.82 -23.98
N ALA A 79 25.23 21.90 -23.27
CA ALA A 79 24.44 23.12 -23.07
C ALA A 79 25.22 24.19 -22.25
N PRO A 80 24.77 25.46 -22.23
CA PRO A 80 25.37 26.49 -21.37
C PRO A 80 25.41 26.04 -19.91
N ALA A 81 26.58 26.17 -19.26
CA ALA A 81 26.74 25.78 -17.86
C ALA A 81 25.73 26.53 -16.97
N PRO A 82 24.92 25.83 -16.16
CA PRO A 82 23.86 26.47 -15.39
C PRO A 82 24.44 27.38 -14.30
N ASN A 83 23.76 28.51 -14.04
CA ASN A 83 24.16 29.53 -13.06
C ASN A 83 24.21 29.05 -11.59
N ALA A 84 23.91 27.78 -11.32
CA ALA A 84 23.96 27.15 -10.00
C ALA A 84 24.63 25.75 -10.11
N PRO A 85 25.41 25.32 -9.09
CA PRO A 85 26.11 24.03 -9.16
C PRO A 85 25.19 22.82 -9.28
N VAL A 86 25.56 21.85 -10.12
CA VAL A 86 24.79 20.64 -10.45
C VAL A 86 25.06 19.48 -9.49
N ALA A 87 24.20 18.46 -9.53
CA ALA A 87 24.52 17.17 -8.91
C ALA A 87 25.52 16.39 -9.78
N ALA A 88 26.24 15.43 -9.20
CA ALA A 88 27.17 14.58 -9.93
C ALA A 88 27.17 13.13 -9.42
N ILE A 89 27.61 12.21 -10.27
CA ILE A 89 27.76 10.79 -9.97
C ILE A 89 29.21 10.37 -10.22
N ILE A 90 29.87 9.78 -9.23
CA ILE A 90 31.08 8.97 -9.44
C ILE A 90 30.63 7.59 -9.90
N HIS A 91 31.10 7.17 -11.07
CA HIS A 91 30.66 5.94 -11.72
C HIS A 91 31.77 4.89 -11.79
N SER A 92 31.41 3.63 -11.53
CA SER A 92 32.30 2.46 -11.65
C SER A 92 31.70 1.48 -12.64
N HIS A 93 32.43 1.10 -13.69
CA HIS A 93 31.94 0.16 -14.71
C HIS A 93 31.87 -1.30 -14.21
N GLY A 94 31.00 -2.10 -14.82
CA GLY A 94 30.92 -3.56 -14.60
C GLY A 94 32.09 -4.35 -15.21
N GLY A 95 32.03 -5.69 -15.06
CA GLY A 95 33.04 -6.62 -15.62
C GLY A 95 33.71 -7.56 -14.60
N GLY A 96 32.99 -8.00 -13.56
CA GLY A 96 33.48 -9.02 -12.61
C GLY A 96 34.73 -8.65 -11.81
N MET A 97 35.06 -7.35 -11.72
CA MET A 97 36.31 -6.79 -11.16
C MET A 97 37.60 -7.21 -11.91
N ILE A 98 37.49 -7.94 -13.02
CA ILE A 98 38.61 -8.54 -13.75
C ILE A 98 38.71 -8.11 -15.22
N LEU A 99 37.68 -7.47 -15.79
CA LEU A 99 37.65 -6.95 -17.16
C LEU A 99 36.75 -5.70 -17.24
N GLY A 100 36.71 -5.08 -18.41
CA GLY A 100 35.95 -3.85 -18.66
C GLY A 100 36.83 -2.61 -18.61
N ASP A 101 36.28 -1.51 -19.10
CA ASP A 101 36.83 -0.15 -19.07
C ASP A 101 35.66 0.85 -19.06
N VAL A 102 35.96 2.16 -19.08
CA VAL A 102 34.91 3.20 -19.19
C VAL A 102 34.05 3.07 -20.47
N ASN A 103 34.57 2.48 -21.56
CA ASN A 103 33.82 2.37 -22.81
C ASN A 103 32.64 1.39 -22.72
N PHE A 104 32.68 0.41 -21.81
CA PHE A 104 31.59 -0.55 -21.59
C PHE A 104 30.27 0.15 -21.21
N SER A 105 30.27 1.04 -20.21
CA SER A 105 29.07 1.76 -19.76
C SER A 105 28.83 3.09 -20.53
N LYS A 106 29.75 3.49 -21.42
CA LYS A 106 29.79 4.82 -22.07
C LYS A 106 28.46 5.27 -22.71
N LEU A 107 27.79 4.39 -23.45
CA LEU A 107 26.53 4.74 -24.13
C LEU A 107 25.42 5.02 -23.12
N GLY A 108 25.24 4.15 -22.11
CA GLY A 108 24.25 4.34 -21.04
C GLY A 108 24.54 5.57 -20.18
N ILE A 109 25.81 5.84 -19.85
CA ILE A 109 26.21 7.09 -19.19
C ILE A 109 25.81 8.31 -20.03
N MET A 110 26.04 8.28 -21.35
CA MET A 110 25.62 9.37 -22.24
C MET A 110 24.09 9.54 -22.24
N THR A 111 23.31 8.45 -22.23
CA THR A 111 21.85 8.52 -22.02
C THR A 111 21.48 9.17 -20.69
N TYR A 112 22.10 8.77 -19.58
CA TYR A 112 21.80 9.32 -18.26
C TYR A 112 22.14 10.80 -18.16
N VAL A 113 23.29 11.25 -18.67
CA VAL A 113 23.71 12.66 -18.68
C VAL A 113 22.81 13.50 -19.57
N GLU A 114 22.42 12.98 -20.73
CA GLU A 114 21.52 13.63 -21.68
C GLU A 114 20.11 13.81 -21.09
N ALA A 115 19.53 12.75 -20.52
CA ALA A 115 18.17 12.77 -19.98
C ALA A 115 18.05 13.52 -18.63
N SER A 116 19.04 13.42 -17.75
CA SER A 116 18.97 13.99 -16.39
C SER A 116 19.68 15.35 -16.22
N GLY A 117 20.67 15.66 -17.06
CA GLY A 117 21.57 16.81 -16.85
C GLY A 117 22.53 16.69 -15.66
N VAL A 118 22.62 15.52 -15.03
CA VAL A 118 23.58 15.21 -13.96
C VAL A 118 24.93 14.84 -14.60
N SER A 119 26.04 15.42 -14.12
CA SER A 119 27.38 15.09 -14.64
C SER A 119 27.88 13.75 -14.10
N PHE A 120 28.41 12.88 -14.96
CA PHE A 120 28.96 11.58 -14.58
C PHE A 120 30.49 11.58 -14.67
N PHE A 121 31.16 10.99 -13.68
CA PHE A 121 32.60 10.87 -13.58
C PHE A 121 32.97 9.39 -13.51
N SER A 122 33.13 8.76 -14.66
CA SER A 122 33.41 7.33 -14.79
C SER A 122 34.89 7.04 -14.55
N VAL A 123 35.19 6.12 -13.64
CA VAL A 123 36.54 5.81 -13.18
C VAL A 123 37.07 4.56 -13.88
N ASP A 124 38.22 4.69 -14.54
CA ASP A 124 38.97 3.60 -15.15
C ASP A 124 39.86 2.93 -14.07
N TYR A 125 39.22 2.15 -13.18
CA TYR A 125 39.87 1.61 -11.97
C TYR A 125 40.76 0.40 -12.29
N ARG A 126 41.83 0.18 -11.49
CA ARG A 126 42.76 -0.93 -11.75
C ARG A 126 42.09 -2.27 -11.42
N LEU A 127 42.10 -3.19 -12.39
CA LEU A 127 41.47 -4.51 -12.33
C LEU A 127 42.24 -5.55 -11.52
N ALA A 128 41.54 -6.59 -11.06
CA ALA A 128 42.12 -7.80 -10.46
C ALA A 128 42.52 -8.83 -11.53
N PRO A 129 43.55 -9.68 -11.28
CA PRO A 129 44.31 -9.83 -10.03
C PRO A 129 45.45 -8.82 -9.81
N GLU A 130 45.78 -7.98 -10.80
CA GLU A 130 46.90 -7.03 -10.73
C GLU A 130 46.73 -5.98 -9.61
N ASN A 131 45.47 -5.63 -9.30
CA ASN A 131 45.06 -4.83 -8.16
C ASN A 131 43.97 -5.61 -7.40
N SER A 132 44.17 -5.86 -6.11
CA SER A 132 43.37 -6.83 -5.33
C SER A 132 43.01 -6.31 -3.94
N GLY A 133 42.17 -7.05 -3.21
CA GLY A 133 41.61 -6.64 -1.93
C GLY A 133 40.75 -5.38 -2.07
N THR A 134 41.08 -4.33 -1.32
CA THR A 134 40.38 -3.03 -1.37
C THR A 134 40.82 -2.14 -2.52
N GLY A 135 41.88 -2.49 -3.26
CA GLY A 135 42.54 -1.57 -4.19
C GLY A 135 41.62 -0.96 -5.26
N LEU A 136 40.66 -1.73 -5.79
CA LEU A 136 39.71 -1.26 -6.81
C LEU A 136 38.76 -0.20 -6.25
N VAL A 137 38.32 -0.42 -5.01
CA VAL A 137 37.43 0.47 -4.26
C VAL A 137 38.17 1.72 -3.78
N GLU A 138 39.45 1.60 -3.44
CA GLU A 138 40.30 2.73 -3.08
C GLU A 138 40.64 3.64 -4.27
N ASP A 139 40.70 3.11 -5.49
CA ASP A 139 40.84 3.89 -6.73
C ASP A 139 39.61 4.76 -7.00
N VAL A 140 38.41 4.20 -6.89
CA VAL A 140 37.15 4.94 -7.05
C VAL A 140 36.93 5.91 -5.87
N TYR A 141 37.28 5.53 -4.64
CA TYR A 141 37.20 6.43 -3.48
C TYR A 141 38.20 7.61 -3.58
N ALA A 142 39.42 7.38 -4.08
CA ALA A 142 40.37 8.45 -4.37
C ALA A 142 39.84 9.39 -5.48
N SER A 143 39.15 8.84 -6.48
CA SER A 143 38.48 9.62 -7.54
C SER A 143 37.30 10.45 -7.01
N LEU A 144 36.53 9.92 -6.04
CA LEU A 144 35.51 10.67 -5.31
C LEU A 144 36.12 11.83 -4.49
N LEU A 145 37.23 11.60 -3.78
CA LEU A 145 37.95 12.66 -3.07
C LEU A 145 38.53 13.71 -4.02
N TRP A 146 39.01 13.31 -5.20
CA TRP A 146 39.42 14.22 -6.26
C TRP A 146 38.24 15.06 -6.78
N LEU A 147 37.07 14.48 -6.99
CA LEU A 147 35.88 15.24 -7.42
C LEU A 147 35.44 16.24 -6.35
N HIS A 148 35.34 15.84 -5.08
CA HIS A 148 35.05 16.77 -3.97
C HIS A 148 36.04 17.94 -3.90
N LYS A 149 37.33 17.69 -4.16
CA LYS A 149 38.38 18.74 -4.17
C LYS A 149 38.27 19.70 -5.35
N ASN A 150 37.77 19.24 -6.50
CA ASN A 150 37.66 20.03 -7.73
C ASN A 150 36.21 20.42 -8.07
N ALA A 151 35.26 20.27 -7.15
CA ALA A 151 33.83 20.46 -7.40
C ALA A 151 33.51 21.84 -8.01
N GLU A 152 34.17 22.90 -7.53
CA GLU A 152 34.04 24.27 -8.08
C GLU A 152 34.46 24.36 -9.56
N GLN A 153 35.53 23.65 -9.97
CA GLN A 153 36.01 23.62 -11.36
C GLN A 153 34.97 22.98 -12.31
N PHE A 154 34.22 21.98 -11.81
CA PHE A 154 33.19 21.27 -12.56
C PHE A 154 31.77 21.84 -12.37
N ASN A 155 31.63 22.95 -11.64
CA ASN A 155 30.33 23.50 -11.23
C ASN A 155 29.44 22.44 -10.52
N VAL A 156 30.03 21.59 -9.69
CA VAL A 156 29.37 20.52 -8.94
C VAL A 156 29.10 20.97 -7.50
N ASP A 157 27.92 20.64 -7.00
CA ASP A 157 27.52 20.78 -5.60
C ASP A 157 28.09 19.59 -4.79
N PRO A 158 29.08 19.79 -3.89
CA PRO A 158 29.67 18.71 -3.12
C PRO A 158 28.71 18.10 -2.09
N THR A 159 27.52 18.68 -1.86
CA THR A 159 26.45 18.07 -1.06
C THR A 159 25.51 17.17 -1.87
N ARG A 160 25.67 17.14 -3.21
CA ARG A 160 24.84 16.36 -4.15
C ARG A 160 25.68 15.46 -5.07
N ILE A 161 26.78 14.92 -4.53
CA ILE A 161 27.57 13.86 -5.17
C ILE A 161 27.03 12.50 -4.72
N GLY A 162 26.76 11.61 -5.68
CA GLY A 162 26.42 10.20 -5.45
C GLY A 162 27.43 9.23 -6.07
N VAL A 163 27.19 7.94 -5.87
CA VAL A 163 27.96 6.84 -6.52
C VAL A 163 27.04 5.92 -7.32
N MET A 164 27.54 5.37 -8.43
CA MET A 164 26.79 4.44 -9.28
C MET A 164 27.70 3.39 -9.92
N GLY A 165 27.14 2.21 -10.20
CA GLY A 165 27.75 1.28 -11.16
C GLY A 165 26.92 0.02 -11.38
N GLU A 166 27.23 -0.69 -12.46
CA GLU A 166 26.58 -1.95 -12.84
C GLU A 166 27.41 -3.18 -12.41
N SER A 167 26.79 -4.27 -11.96
CA SER A 167 27.47 -5.53 -11.61
C SER A 167 28.64 -5.31 -10.63
N ALA A 168 29.86 -5.73 -10.98
CA ALA A 168 31.09 -5.42 -10.24
C ALA A 168 31.27 -3.94 -9.89
N GLY A 169 30.86 -3.04 -10.78
CA GLY A 169 30.89 -1.59 -10.55
C GLY A 169 29.88 -1.15 -9.49
N GLY A 170 28.72 -1.80 -9.41
CA GLY A 170 27.75 -1.61 -8.34
C GLY A 170 28.29 -2.13 -7.01
N GLY A 171 28.94 -3.29 -7.00
CA GLY A 171 29.66 -3.84 -5.84
C GLY A 171 30.74 -2.88 -5.33
N ILE A 172 31.60 -2.39 -6.23
CA ILE A 172 32.61 -1.38 -5.93
C ILE A 172 31.97 -0.10 -5.37
N SER A 173 30.86 0.37 -5.95
CA SER A 173 30.16 1.58 -5.51
C SER A 173 29.56 1.44 -4.11
N ALA A 174 29.00 0.28 -3.75
CA ALA A 174 28.58 -0.03 -2.39
C ALA A 174 29.78 -0.07 -1.42
N GLY A 175 30.92 -0.61 -1.86
CA GLY A 175 32.20 -0.56 -1.14
C GLY A 175 32.70 0.88 -0.90
N VAL A 176 32.59 1.75 -1.90
CA VAL A 176 32.92 3.18 -1.81
C VAL A 176 31.96 3.90 -0.85
N ALA A 177 30.67 3.58 -0.85
CA ALA A 177 29.71 4.15 0.10
C ALA A 177 30.02 3.77 1.55
N LEU A 178 30.34 2.49 1.80
CA LEU A 178 30.83 2.00 3.10
C LEU A 178 32.13 2.71 3.51
N MET A 179 33.07 2.87 2.59
CA MET A 179 34.35 3.53 2.85
C MET A 179 34.20 5.03 3.11
N ALA A 180 33.30 5.71 2.39
CA ALA A 180 32.99 7.12 2.59
C ALA A 180 32.36 7.37 3.96
N ARG A 181 31.45 6.50 4.40
CA ARG A 181 30.89 6.52 5.76
C ARG A 181 31.98 6.28 6.81
N ASP A 182 32.74 5.19 6.69
CA ASP A 182 33.68 4.75 7.71
C ASP A 182 34.91 5.66 7.83
N LYS A 183 35.33 6.32 6.74
CA LYS A 183 36.38 7.36 6.75
C LYS A 183 35.85 8.78 7.04
N GLY A 184 34.54 8.96 7.24
CA GLY A 184 33.93 10.23 7.66
C GLY A 184 33.91 11.33 6.60
N LEU A 185 33.57 10.99 5.35
CA LEU A 185 33.46 11.94 4.24
C LEU A 185 32.47 13.08 4.56
N SER A 186 32.87 14.32 4.29
CA SER A 186 32.10 15.54 4.61
C SER A 186 32.23 16.58 3.49
N PRO A 187 31.14 16.95 2.79
CA PRO A 187 29.78 16.42 2.93
C PRO A 187 29.71 14.91 2.63
N PRO A 188 28.77 14.16 3.23
CA PRO A 188 28.56 12.76 2.91
C PRO A 188 27.98 12.61 1.49
N LEU A 189 28.06 11.39 0.95
CA LEU A 189 27.37 11.03 -0.29
C LEU A 189 25.85 11.26 -0.16
N ALA A 190 25.22 11.73 -1.24
CA ALA A 190 23.79 12.01 -1.29
C ALA A 190 22.95 10.76 -1.64
N LYS A 191 23.44 9.93 -2.59
CA LYS A 191 22.77 8.70 -3.05
C LYS A 191 23.80 7.65 -3.49
N GLN A 192 23.46 6.37 -3.37
CA GLN A 192 24.11 5.26 -4.07
C GLN A 192 23.11 4.60 -5.04
N VAL A 193 23.57 4.22 -6.23
CA VAL A 193 22.75 3.63 -7.30
C VAL A 193 23.43 2.33 -7.75
N LEU A 194 22.89 1.20 -7.29
CA LEU A 194 23.55 -0.11 -7.39
C LEU A 194 22.78 -0.98 -8.39
N VAL A 195 23.29 -1.12 -9.60
CA VAL A 195 22.57 -1.76 -10.71
C VAL A 195 23.04 -3.22 -10.82
N TYR A 196 22.18 -4.18 -10.47
CA TYR A 196 22.46 -5.62 -10.31
C TYR A 196 23.85 -5.94 -9.69
N PRO A 197 24.18 -5.38 -8.51
CA PRO A 197 25.54 -5.32 -8.01
C PRO A 197 26.13 -6.68 -7.56
N MET A 198 27.42 -6.88 -7.83
CA MET A 198 28.17 -8.04 -7.33
C MET A 198 28.68 -7.76 -5.90
N LEU A 199 27.99 -8.27 -4.89
CA LEU A 199 28.11 -7.90 -3.47
C LEU A 199 28.69 -8.99 -2.55
N ASP A 200 28.51 -10.27 -2.87
CA ASP A 200 28.82 -11.42 -2.01
C ASP A 200 29.75 -12.46 -2.66
N ASP A 201 30.91 -12.70 -2.05
CA ASP A 201 31.89 -13.66 -2.53
C ASP A 201 31.51 -15.12 -2.30
N ARG A 202 30.44 -15.37 -1.54
CA ARG A 202 29.94 -16.72 -1.24
C ARG A 202 28.99 -17.24 -2.32
N ASN A 203 28.57 -16.39 -3.27
CA ASN A 203 27.74 -16.75 -4.41
C ASN A 203 28.57 -17.40 -5.55
N CYS A 204 29.16 -18.55 -5.25
CA CYS A 204 30.03 -19.31 -6.15
C CYS A 204 29.50 -20.73 -6.44
N LYS A 205 28.17 -20.91 -6.43
CA LYS A 205 27.51 -22.22 -6.64
C LYS A 205 26.50 -22.13 -7.78
N PRO A 206 26.60 -22.97 -8.83
CA PRO A 206 25.68 -22.96 -9.95
C PRO A 206 24.21 -23.03 -9.55
N ILE A 207 23.43 -22.08 -10.06
CA ILE A 207 21.96 -22.08 -9.99
C ILE A 207 21.47 -22.72 -11.30
N GLU A 208 21.19 -24.03 -11.27
CA GLU A 208 20.93 -24.82 -12.49
C GLU A 208 19.73 -24.29 -13.29
N GLU A 209 18.70 -23.80 -12.60
CA GLU A 209 17.51 -23.19 -13.21
C GLU A 209 17.82 -21.88 -13.97
N ILE A 210 18.91 -21.18 -13.65
CA ILE A 210 19.33 -19.94 -14.30
C ILE A 210 20.42 -20.23 -15.34
N GLU A 211 21.47 -20.95 -14.98
CA GLU A 211 22.61 -21.18 -15.88
C GLU A 211 22.21 -22.03 -17.11
N SER A 212 21.28 -22.99 -16.96
CA SER A 212 20.71 -23.74 -18.09
C SER A 212 19.91 -22.87 -19.08
N MET A 213 19.52 -21.65 -18.71
CA MET A 213 18.86 -20.70 -19.61
C MET A 213 19.82 -20.01 -20.57
N GLY A 214 21.12 -19.99 -20.29
CA GLY A 214 22.16 -19.42 -21.16
C GLY A 214 22.45 -17.96 -20.86
N VAL A 215 22.86 -17.68 -19.61
CA VAL A 215 23.23 -16.34 -19.13
C VAL A 215 24.63 -15.90 -19.58
N ILE A 216 24.89 -14.59 -19.52
CA ILE A 216 26.19 -14.01 -19.92
C ILE A 216 27.28 -14.29 -18.87
N TRP A 217 26.93 -14.17 -17.59
CA TRP A 217 27.79 -14.34 -16.41
C TRP A 217 27.31 -15.52 -15.56
N THR A 218 28.23 -16.39 -15.13
CA THR A 218 27.93 -17.63 -14.40
C THR A 218 28.60 -17.67 -13.02
N SER A 219 28.22 -18.64 -12.17
CA SER A 219 28.84 -18.85 -10.87
C SER A 219 30.34 -19.17 -10.95
N GLY A 220 30.79 -19.80 -12.04
CA GLY A 220 32.22 -20.05 -12.32
C GLY A 220 32.97 -18.78 -12.75
N ASP A 221 32.27 -17.82 -13.37
CA ASP A 221 32.81 -16.48 -13.63
C ASP A 221 32.90 -15.68 -12.32
N ASN A 222 31.88 -15.78 -11.45
CA ASN A 222 31.86 -15.14 -10.14
C ASN A 222 32.98 -15.67 -9.22
N LEU A 223 33.16 -16.99 -9.16
CA LEU A 223 34.28 -17.67 -8.48
C LEU A 223 35.65 -17.23 -9.02
N THR A 224 35.73 -16.93 -10.31
CA THR A 224 36.96 -16.44 -10.93
C THR A 224 37.23 -14.98 -10.57
N GLY A 225 36.22 -14.11 -10.62
CA GLY A 225 36.31 -12.70 -10.21
C GLY A 225 36.70 -12.56 -8.74
N TRP A 226 35.92 -13.16 -7.83
CA TRP A 226 36.22 -13.14 -6.40
C TRP A 226 37.55 -13.83 -6.06
N GLY A 227 37.89 -14.92 -6.74
CA GLY A 227 39.19 -15.60 -6.59
C GLY A 227 40.40 -14.75 -7.04
N ALA A 228 40.21 -13.82 -7.98
CA ALA A 228 41.23 -12.85 -8.38
C ALA A 228 41.32 -11.65 -7.42
N VAL A 229 40.20 -11.18 -6.87
CA VAL A 229 40.13 -10.05 -5.94
C VAL A 229 40.61 -10.42 -4.53
N LEU A 230 40.23 -11.59 -4.02
CA LEU A 230 40.46 -12.01 -2.63
C LEU A 230 41.56 -13.06 -2.47
N GLY A 231 41.92 -13.74 -3.56
CA GLY A 231 42.74 -14.96 -3.55
C GLY A 231 41.89 -16.22 -3.42
N LYS A 232 42.31 -17.29 -4.11
CA LYS A 232 41.55 -18.55 -4.24
C LYS A 232 41.25 -19.24 -2.90
N ASP A 233 42.13 -19.08 -1.91
CA ASP A 233 41.98 -19.67 -0.57
C ASP A 233 41.07 -18.86 0.37
N LYS A 234 40.56 -17.69 -0.05
CA LYS A 234 39.66 -16.83 0.73
C LYS A 234 38.28 -16.65 0.11
N ALA A 235 38.19 -16.59 -1.21
CA ALA A 235 36.93 -16.38 -1.92
C ALA A 235 35.91 -17.47 -1.58
N GLY A 236 34.77 -17.06 -1.02
CA GLY A 236 33.67 -17.93 -0.65
C GLY A 236 33.79 -18.64 0.69
N ASP A 237 34.91 -18.52 1.42
CA ASP A 237 35.05 -19.04 2.79
C ASP A 237 34.35 -18.09 3.79
N PRO A 238 33.29 -18.50 4.51
CA PRO A 238 32.62 -17.66 5.48
C PRO A 238 33.52 -17.14 6.61
N GLU A 239 34.56 -17.91 6.99
CA GLU A 239 35.47 -17.58 8.10
C GLU A 239 36.71 -16.78 7.66
N ALA A 240 36.92 -16.60 6.35
CA ALA A 240 38.04 -15.84 5.83
C ALA A 240 37.98 -14.35 6.21
N ASP A 241 39.09 -13.84 6.75
CA ASP A 241 39.27 -12.41 7.02
C ASP A 241 39.43 -11.63 5.71
N VAL A 242 38.35 -10.95 5.30
CA VAL A 242 38.25 -10.13 4.10
C VAL A 242 37.54 -8.82 4.42
N SER A 243 37.94 -7.74 3.73
CA SER A 243 37.43 -6.39 4.00
C SER A 243 35.98 -6.22 3.50
N HIS A 244 35.11 -5.66 4.34
CA HIS A 244 33.75 -5.29 3.94
C HIS A 244 33.68 -4.15 2.92
N PHE A 245 34.80 -3.44 2.67
CA PHE A 245 34.88 -2.52 1.54
C PHE A 245 35.02 -3.27 0.21
N ALA A 246 35.67 -4.44 0.20
CA ALA A 246 35.82 -5.27 -1.01
C ALA A 246 34.62 -6.22 -1.21
N VAL A 247 34.00 -6.69 -0.12
CA VAL A 247 32.78 -7.53 -0.15
C VAL A 247 31.68 -6.85 0.68
N PRO A 248 30.84 -5.97 0.08
CA PRO A 248 29.82 -5.21 0.82
C PRO A 248 28.84 -6.09 1.61
N ALA A 249 28.52 -7.28 1.11
CA ALA A 249 27.67 -8.23 1.83
C ALA A 249 28.25 -8.67 3.19
N ARG A 250 29.56 -8.59 3.40
CA ARG A 250 30.22 -8.91 4.69
C ARG A 250 30.30 -7.73 5.67
N ALA A 251 29.76 -6.55 5.34
CA ALA A 251 29.66 -5.43 6.28
C ALA A 251 28.87 -5.81 7.54
N LYS A 252 29.36 -5.45 8.73
CA LYS A 252 28.69 -5.78 10.01
C LYS A 252 27.50 -4.89 10.35
N SER A 253 27.42 -3.70 9.74
CA SER A 253 26.27 -2.80 9.78
C SER A 253 26.28 -1.93 8.52
N VAL A 254 25.10 -1.62 7.99
CA VAL A 254 24.90 -0.73 6.84
C VAL A 254 24.21 0.58 7.23
N ALA A 255 24.02 0.83 8.54
CA ALA A 255 23.60 2.11 9.09
C ALA A 255 24.46 3.27 8.59
N GLY A 256 23.85 4.45 8.38
CA GLY A 256 24.55 5.65 7.95
C GLY A 256 25.11 5.62 6.52
N LEU A 257 24.76 4.62 5.71
CA LEU A 257 24.90 4.70 4.25
C LEU A 257 23.91 5.73 3.65
N PRO A 258 24.20 6.27 2.45
CA PRO A 258 23.28 7.19 1.77
C PRO A 258 21.99 6.50 1.31
N SER A 259 21.00 7.30 0.88
CA SER A 259 19.81 6.83 0.15
C SER A 259 20.24 5.90 -0.99
N THR A 260 19.47 4.84 -1.23
CA THR A 260 19.84 3.74 -2.12
C THR A 260 18.78 3.54 -3.20
N TYR A 261 19.23 3.49 -4.44
CA TYR A 261 18.54 2.76 -5.50
C TYR A 261 19.27 1.42 -5.71
N ILE A 262 18.54 0.33 -5.86
CA ILE A 262 19.10 -0.97 -6.24
C ILE A 262 18.10 -1.75 -7.10
N ASP A 263 18.54 -2.37 -8.19
CA ASP A 263 17.72 -3.25 -9.02
C ASP A 263 18.44 -4.55 -9.41
N VAL A 264 17.68 -5.58 -9.78
CA VAL A 264 18.22 -6.87 -10.24
C VAL A 264 17.22 -7.64 -11.09
N GLY A 265 17.69 -8.47 -12.04
CA GLY A 265 16.84 -9.38 -12.82
C GLY A 265 16.44 -10.63 -12.04
N SER A 266 15.23 -11.14 -12.24
CA SER A 266 14.77 -12.39 -11.61
C SER A 266 15.51 -13.64 -12.11
N LEU A 267 16.16 -13.53 -13.27
CA LEU A 267 17.01 -14.54 -13.91
C LEU A 267 18.52 -14.23 -13.75
N ASP A 268 18.90 -13.36 -12.81
CA ASP A 268 20.30 -13.06 -12.49
C ASP A 268 20.81 -13.93 -11.33
N ILE A 269 22.12 -14.21 -11.30
CA ILE A 269 22.75 -14.90 -10.16
C ILE A 269 22.88 -13.98 -8.93
N PHE A 270 22.97 -12.65 -9.13
CA PHE A 270 23.08 -11.68 -8.04
C PHE A 270 21.74 -11.42 -7.31
N ARG A 271 20.62 -11.92 -7.84
CA ARG A 271 19.25 -11.68 -7.32
C ARG A 271 19.13 -11.82 -5.80
N ASP A 272 19.64 -12.91 -5.25
CA ASP A 272 19.41 -13.24 -3.84
C ASP A 272 20.35 -12.47 -2.88
N GLU A 273 21.55 -12.08 -3.33
CA GLU A 273 22.44 -11.19 -2.56
C GLU A 273 21.97 -9.72 -2.61
N ASP A 274 21.44 -9.28 -3.75
CA ASP A 274 20.86 -7.95 -3.94
C ASP A 274 19.61 -7.74 -3.09
N MET A 275 18.69 -8.72 -3.13
CA MET A 275 17.52 -8.74 -2.23
C MET A 275 17.95 -8.72 -0.76
N ALA A 276 18.99 -9.47 -0.38
CA ALA A 276 19.48 -9.49 0.99
C ALA A 276 20.15 -8.16 1.40
N TYR A 277 20.90 -7.50 0.52
CA TYR A 277 21.56 -6.23 0.80
C TYR A 277 20.57 -5.06 0.84
N ALA A 278 19.63 -5.00 -0.10
CA ALA A 278 18.51 -4.04 -0.11
C ALA A 278 17.69 -4.14 1.18
N ALA A 279 17.32 -5.37 1.60
CA ALA A 279 16.58 -5.60 2.84
C ALA A 279 17.36 -5.14 4.09
N ARG A 280 18.69 -5.28 4.09
CA ARG A 280 19.55 -4.82 5.20
C ARG A 280 19.68 -3.31 5.26
N ILE A 281 19.78 -2.61 4.13
CA ILE A 281 19.79 -1.14 4.11
C ILE A 281 18.44 -0.59 4.58
N ALA A 282 17.33 -1.20 4.15
CA ALA A 282 15.99 -0.84 4.62
C ALA A 282 15.80 -1.10 6.13
N ALA A 283 16.37 -2.18 6.67
CA ALA A 283 16.32 -2.50 8.10
C ALA A 283 17.05 -1.47 8.99
N GLU A 284 18.07 -0.79 8.45
CA GLU A 284 18.78 0.31 9.13
C GLU A 284 18.03 1.67 9.00
N ASN A 285 16.79 1.66 8.49
CA ASN A 285 15.91 2.83 8.28
C ASN A 285 16.45 3.87 7.29
N ILE A 286 17.26 3.43 6.33
CA ILE A 286 17.73 4.24 5.20
C ILE A 286 16.68 4.16 4.07
N GLU A 287 16.55 5.22 3.28
CA GLU A 287 15.69 5.23 2.09
C GLU A 287 16.21 4.22 1.06
N VAL A 288 15.38 3.24 0.68
CA VAL A 288 15.70 2.25 -0.35
C VAL A 288 14.58 2.19 -1.37
N GLU A 289 14.94 2.37 -2.63
CA GLU A 289 14.15 2.01 -3.80
C GLU A 289 14.73 0.70 -4.35
N PHE A 290 13.94 -0.40 -4.31
CA PHE A 290 14.34 -1.71 -4.81
C PHE A 290 13.40 -2.19 -5.93
N HIS A 291 13.96 -2.61 -7.06
CA HIS A 291 13.21 -3.20 -8.17
C HIS A 291 13.73 -4.60 -8.53
N LEU A 292 12.87 -5.61 -8.41
CA LEU A 292 13.09 -6.92 -9.02
C LEU A 292 12.46 -6.91 -10.42
N MET A 293 13.28 -6.97 -11.47
CA MET A 293 12.83 -7.00 -12.86
C MET A 293 12.43 -8.44 -13.21
N ASN A 294 11.15 -8.67 -13.51
CA ASN A 294 10.65 -10.00 -13.87
C ASN A 294 11.21 -10.46 -15.23
N ASP A 295 11.33 -11.79 -15.36
CA ASP A 295 11.47 -12.58 -16.59
C ASP A 295 12.60 -12.12 -17.56
N THR A 296 13.59 -11.40 -17.04
CA THR A 296 14.69 -10.74 -17.76
C THR A 296 16.07 -11.12 -17.19
N VAL A 297 17.09 -11.15 -18.07
CA VAL A 297 18.51 -11.28 -17.70
C VAL A 297 19.19 -9.93 -17.92
N THR A 298 19.89 -9.43 -16.90
CA THR A 298 20.10 -7.99 -16.70
C THR A 298 21.19 -7.33 -17.55
N ALA A 299 21.79 -8.06 -18.51
CA ALA A 299 22.92 -7.58 -19.31
C ALA A 299 22.55 -7.11 -20.74
N MET A 300 21.26 -6.94 -21.08
CA MET A 300 20.81 -6.45 -22.40
C MET A 300 19.62 -5.47 -22.36
N VAL A 301 19.52 -4.63 -21.32
CA VAL A 301 18.65 -3.43 -21.37
C VAL A 301 19.41 -2.28 -22.03
N THR A 302 19.40 -2.22 -23.36
CA THR A 302 19.94 -1.09 -24.14
C THR A 302 18.83 -0.33 -24.85
N ASP A 303 18.66 0.95 -24.51
CA ASP A 303 17.76 1.97 -25.09
C ASP A 303 16.90 1.54 -26.31
N ASP A 304 15.64 1.16 -26.05
CA ASP A 304 14.56 1.25 -27.04
C ASP A 304 13.65 2.44 -26.69
N ALA A 305 14.23 3.64 -26.79
CA ALA A 305 13.65 4.90 -26.35
C ALA A 305 13.28 5.78 -27.56
N GLN A 306 12.09 5.59 -28.12
CA GLN A 306 11.55 6.51 -29.14
C GLN A 306 11.06 7.82 -28.49
N GLU A 307 11.68 8.94 -28.85
CA GLU A 307 11.35 10.28 -28.34
C GLU A 307 10.01 10.81 -28.87
N PRO A 308 9.12 11.31 -28.00
CA PRO A 308 8.09 12.28 -28.35
C PRO A 308 8.66 13.70 -28.25
N GLN A 309 8.59 14.47 -29.33
CA GLN A 309 9.06 15.86 -29.38
C GLN A 309 8.29 16.78 -28.40
N ALA A 310 9.00 17.72 -27.77
CA ALA A 310 8.41 18.74 -26.89
C ALA A 310 8.31 20.11 -27.60
N PRO A 311 7.22 20.87 -27.43
CA PRO A 311 7.10 22.24 -27.93
C PRO A 311 7.63 23.28 -26.92
N ASP A 312 8.18 24.39 -27.44
CA ASP A 312 8.70 25.53 -26.65
C ASP A 312 7.64 26.21 -25.76
N ARG A 313 8.09 26.72 -24.60
CA ARG A 313 7.47 27.86 -23.89
C ARG A 313 8.52 28.72 -23.16
N ASP A 314 8.26 30.02 -23.16
CA ASP A 314 9.20 31.08 -22.77
C ASP A 314 9.53 31.19 -21.28
N GLU A 315 10.66 31.86 -21.00
CA GLU A 315 11.02 32.36 -19.68
C GLU A 315 10.06 33.47 -19.19
N GLN A 316 9.73 33.46 -17.89
CA GLN A 316 9.60 34.73 -17.17
C GLN A 316 9.96 34.61 -15.69
N THR A 317 10.54 35.69 -15.15
CA THR A 317 11.31 35.70 -13.92
C THR A 317 10.51 36.12 -12.68
N GLY A 318 10.92 35.63 -11.51
CA GLY A 318 10.34 36.01 -10.22
C GLY A 318 11.20 35.52 -9.05
N GLN A 319 12.18 36.32 -8.65
CA GLN A 319 13.03 36.04 -7.48
C GLN A 319 12.41 36.62 -6.20
N ASP A 320 12.54 35.91 -5.09
CA ASP A 320 12.89 36.49 -3.78
C ASP A 320 13.41 35.37 -2.86
N ALA A 321 14.35 35.69 -1.97
CA ALA A 321 15.14 34.70 -1.22
C ALA A 321 15.56 35.18 0.18
N ALA A 322 16.29 34.32 0.91
CA ALA A 322 16.91 34.55 2.23
C ALA A 322 15.92 34.63 3.43
N GLU A 323 16.26 34.25 4.66
CA GLU A 323 17.43 33.53 5.19
C GLU A 323 17.08 32.85 6.53
N SER A 324 17.99 32.03 7.09
CA SER A 324 17.75 31.32 8.36
C SER A 324 18.87 31.54 9.38
N GLU A 325 18.53 31.75 10.67
CA GLU A 325 19.52 31.80 11.75
C GLU A 325 19.12 30.99 13.02
N HIS A 326 20.16 30.61 13.76
CA HIS A 326 20.11 29.63 14.85
C HIS A 326 19.50 30.16 16.17
N ALA A 327 18.94 29.27 17.01
CA ALA A 327 18.54 29.63 18.38
C ALA A 327 18.77 28.50 19.41
N ARG A 328 19.28 28.93 20.58
CA ARG A 328 19.75 28.11 21.73
C ARG A 328 18.60 27.45 22.54
N PRO A 329 18.88 26.43 23.39
CA PRO A 329 17.85 25.62 24.06
C PRO A 329 16.91 26.40 24.99
N ARG A 330 15.66 25.93 25.09
CA ARG A 330 14.52 26.70 25.61
C ARG A 330 14.03 26.22 26.98
N LYS A 331 13.81 27.18 27.90
CA LYS A 331 13.20 26.94 29.22
C LYS A 331 11.69 26.70 29.09
N ARG A 332 11.13 25.84 29.96
CA ARG A 332 9.70 25.50 30.00
C ARG A 332 8.86 26.66 30.54
N THR A 333 8.13 27.34 29.67
CA THR A 333 7.28 28.50 30.00
C THR A 333 5.88 28.09 30.48
N ARG A 334 5.23 28.98 31.26
CA ARG A 334 3.98 28.70 32.00
C ARG A 334 2.69 29.17 31.31
N MET A 335 2.79 29.96 30.24
CA MET A 335 1.64 30.54 29.53
C MET A 335 1.99 30.74 28.06
N ALA A 336 1.00 30.54 27.17
CA ALA A 336 1.10 30.78 25.74
C ALA A 336 0.49 32.14 25.37
N CYS A 337 0.97 32.76 24.30
CA CYS A 337 0.45 34.03 23.80
C CYS A 337 -1.01 33.91 23.29
N ASP A 338 -1.63 35.07 23.04
CA ASP A 338 -3.04 35.14 22.72
C ASP A 338 -3.37 34.48 21.37
N LYS A 339 -2.56 34.72 20.33
CA LYS A 339 -2.69 34.04 19.03
C LYS A 339 -2.46 32.52 19.16
N CYS A 340 -1.33 32.08 19.71
CA CYS A 340 -0.98 30.66 19.77
C CYS A 340 -1.99 29.80 20.56
N SER A 341 -2.45 30.25 21.75
CA SER A 341 -3.41 29.45 22.52
C SER A 341 -4.85 29.53 21.97
N THR A 342 -5.20 30.54 21.17
CA THR A 342 -6.46 30.53 20.40
C THR A 342 -6.34 29.55 19.23
N SER A 343 -5.23 29.56 18.50
CA SER A 343 -4.85 28.55 17.51
C SER A 343 -4.36 27.22 18.11
N ARG A 344 -4.65 26.94 19.40
CA ARG A 344 -4.32 25.72 20.18
C ARG A 344 -2.91 25.12 19.96
N THR A 345 -1.91 25.95 19.64
CA THR A 345 -0.57 25.51 19.22
C THR A 345 0.50 25.85 20.25
N ARG A 346 1.63 25.12 20.21
CA ARG A 346 2.76 25.37 21.12
C ARG A 346 3.29 26.80 20.94
N CYS A 347 3.48 27.47 22.08
CA CYS A 347 4.11 28.78 22.20
C CYS A 347 5.34 28.61 23.09
N ASP A 348 6.43 29.29 22.77
CA ASP A 348 7.67 29.26 23.56
C ASP A 348 7.67 30.24 24.74
N GLY A 349 6.71 31.17 24.79
CA GLY A 349 6.60 32.16 25.86
C GLY A 349 7.57 33.35 25.75
N GLN A 350 8.24 33.54 24.60
CA GLN A 350 9.03 34.75 24.31
C GLN A 350 8.11 35.88 23.78
N TYR A 351 8.63 37.11 23.68
CA TYR A 351 7.89 38.25 23.12
C TYR A 351 8.72 38.97 22.03
N PRO A 352 8.27 38.99 20.75
CA PRO A 352 7.25 38.10 20.21
C PRO A 352 7.66 36.62 20.40
N CYS A 353 6.69 35.71 20.55
CA CYS A 353 7.03 34.28 20.52
C CYS A 353 7.45 33.89 19.10
N ARG A 354 8.33 32.90 18.93
CA ARG A 354 8.93 32.62 17.61
C ARG A 354 7.87 32.29 16.55
N ARG A 355 6.86 31.49 16.89
CA ARG A 355 5.68 31.24 16.01
C ARG A 355 4.84 32.50 15.67
N CYS A 356 4.90 33.57 16.45
CA CYS A 356 4.28 34.85 16.08
C CYS A 356 5.20 35.67 15.18
N HIS A 357 6.50 35.67 15.47
CA HIS A 357 7.53 36.31 14.65
C HIS A 357 7.58 35.72 13.23
N ASP A 358 7.81 34.40 13.12
CA ASP A 358 8.01 33.67 11.85
C ASP A 358 6.78 33.68 10.92
N TYR A 359 5.60 34.05 11.45
CA TYR A 359 4.34 34.14 10.70
C TYR A 359 3.72 35.55 10.73
N GLY A 360 4.48 36.59 11.11
CA GLY A 360 4.04 37.99 11.09
C GLY A 360 2.83 38.32 11.99
N TYR A 361 2.50 37.50 12.99
CA TYR A 361 1.34 37.69 13.86
C TYR A 361 1.65 38.59 15.05
N ASN A 362 0.77 39.57 15.30
CA ASN A 362 0.78 40.34 16.55
C ASN A 362 0.74 39.41 17.78
N CYS A 363 1.82 39.46 18.56
CA CYS A 363 2.00 38.64 19.75
C CYS A 363 1.60 39.45 20.99
N HIS A 364 0.61 38.99 21.75
CA HIS A 364 0.19 39.62 23.01
C HIS A 364 -0.05 38.55 24.09
N TYR A 365 -0.03 38.96 25.35
CA TYR A 365 -0.20 38.09 26.53
C TYR A 365 -1.19 38.73 27.53
N ASN A 366 -2.33 39.20 27.00
CA ASN A 366 -3.30 40.01 27.72
C ASN A 366 -4.27 39.14 28.56
N ARG A 367 -4.30 37.82 28.33
CA ARG A 367 -5.08 36.88 29.14
C ARG A 367 -4.54 36.71 30.57
N GLN A 368 -5.31 37.17 31.55
CA GLN A 368 -5.02 36.96 32.98
C GLN A 368 -5.12 35.48 33.39
N ILE A 369 -4.26 35.07 34.33
CA ILE A 369 -4.14 33.69 34.81
C ILE A 369 -5.33 33.30 35.70
N LYS A 370 -6.35 32.66 35.12
CA LYS A 370 -7.46 32.05 35.88
C LYS A 370 -6.97 30.81 36.66
N LYS A 371 -6.70 30.96 37.96
CA LYS A 371 -6.41 29.85 38.88
C LYS A 371 -7.57 28.85 38.91
N ARG A 372 -7.40 27.64 38.36
CA ARG A 372 -8.33 26.52 38.63
C ARG A 372 -8.11 25.98 40.04
N GLY A 373 -8.76 26.60 41.01
CA GLY A 373 -8.85 26.10 42.39
C GLY A 373 -9.81 24.91 42.50
N ARG A 374 -9.51 23.99 43.41
CA ARG A 374 -10.39 22.88 43.81
C ARG A 374 -11.54 23.44 44.65
N VAL A 375 -12.79 23.18 44.26
CA VAL A 375 -13.98 23.62 45.03
C VAL A 375 -14.02 22.89 46.38
N PRO A 376 -14.05 23.60 47.53
CA PRO A 376 -14.36 23.02 48.83
C PRO A 376 -15.87 22.74 48.95
N ARG A 377 -16.26 21.78 49.78
CA ARG A 377 -17.66 21.34 49.94
C ARG A 377 -18.26 21.87 51.25
N ASN A 378 -19.54 22.27 51.19
CA ASN A 378 -20.44 22.73 52.26
C ASN A 378 -20.22 24.16 52.82
N GLY A 379 -21.32 24.79 53.24
CA GLY A 379 -21.39 26.10 53.93
C GLY A 379 -22.34 27.06 53.21
N GLY A 380 -23.62 27.12 53.61
CA GLY A 380 -24.65 27.85 52.85
C GLY A 380 -25.27 29.07 53.54
N GLY A 381 -26.18 29.74 52.83
CA GLY A 381 -27.16 30.70 53.39
C GLY A 381 -26.90 32.18 53.11
N ALA A 382 -27.92 32.87 52.57
CA ALA A 382 -28.06 34.33 52.39
C ALA A 382 -27.05 35.02 51.42
N THR A 383 -27.32 36.16 50.77
CA THR A 383 -28.48 37.10 50.79
C THR A 383 -28.67 37.79 49.41
N GLN A 384 -29.82 38.43 49.18
CA GLN A 384 -30.13 39.41 48.10
C GLN A 384 -29.60 40.83 48.45
N PRO A 385 -29.78 41.91 47.62
CA PRO A 385 -30.39 42.05 46.27
C PRO A 385 -29.32 42.45 45.20
N ASP A 386 -29.42 43.27 44.13
CA ASP A 386 -30.34 44.30 43.53
C ASP A 386 -30.28 44.20 41.97
N GLN A 387 -31.25 44.65 41.14
CA GLN A 387 -31.65 46.01 40.64
C GLN A 387 -30.53 46.82 39.94
N GLU A 388 -30.74 47.54 38.83
CA GLU A 388 -31.97 48.03 38.15
C GLU A 388 -32.05 47.63 36.64
N ALA A 389 -33.06 48.13 35.90
CA ALA A 389 -33.30 47.88 34.48
C ALA A 389 -33.55 49.20 33.71
N PHE A 390 -33.51 49.19 32.36
CA PHE A 390 -34.42 49.98 31.50
C PHE A 390 -34.34 49.58 30.02
N ASP A 391 -35.50 49.47 29.38
CA ASP A 391 -35.76 49.50 27.91
C ASP A 391 -35.94 50.99 27.46
N PRO A 392 -36.20 51.39 26.18
CA PRO A 392 -36.80 50.61 25.08
C PRO A 392 -36.24 50.83 23.65
N ASP A 393 -36.78 50.07 22.70
CA ASP A 393 -36.82 50.31 21.23
C ASP A 393 -37.93 51.36 20.88
N PRO A 394 -37.86 52.15 19.77
CA PRO A 394 -38.54 51.72 18.53
C PRO A 394 -38.06 52.31 17.16
N ASP A 395 -38.13 51.47 16.12
CA ASP A 395 -38.71 51.66 14.76
C ASP A 395 -38.34 52.80 13.74
N ALA A 396 -38.34 52.37 12.46
CA ALA A 396 -38.84 53.04 11.23
C ALA A 396 -38.05 54.05 10.33
N GLN A 397 -38.15 53.78 9.01
CA GLN A 397 -38.36 54.67 7.83
C GLN A 397 -37.21 55.24 6.94
N GLU A 398 -37.61 55.70 5.74
CA GLU A 398 -36.84 55.74 4.47
C GLU A 398 -36.58 57.16 3.91
N ALA A 399 -35.50 57.32 3.12
CA ALA A 399 -35.34 58.26 1.99
C ALA A 399 -34.10 57.80 1.16
N GLN A 400 -34.04 57.76 -0.18
CA GLN A 400 -34.24 58.81 -1.21
C GLN A 400 -33.30 60.03 -1.04
N THR A 401 -32.61 60.57 -2.04
CA THR A 401 -32.39 60.27 -3.49
C THR A 401 -31.22 61.11 -3.99
N THR A 402 -30.54 60.72 -5.08
CA THR A 402 -30.18 61.64 -6.21
C THR A 402 -29.66 60.87 -7.43
N SER A 403 -30.02 61.36 -8.62
CA SER A 403 -29.58 60.88 -9.94
C SER A 403 -28.66 61.88 -10.64
N VAL A 404 -27.75 61.42 -11.51
CA VAL A 404 -27.42 62.10 -12.79
C VAL A 404 -27.13 61.06 -13.88
N GLN A 405 -27.62 61.35 -15.09
CA GLN A 405 -27.37 60.71 -16.39
C GLN A 405 -27.46 61.86 -17.44
N PRO A 406 -27.25 61.66 -18.76
CA PRO A 406 -26.59 60.56 -19.48
C PRO A 406 -25.53 61.09 -20.48
N LEU A 407 -25.02 60.21 -21.37
CA LEU A 407 -25.09 60.41 -22.83
C LEU A 407 -24.69 59.11 -23.57
N ALA A 408 -25.16 58.94 -24.81
CA ALA A 408 -25.01 57.73 -25.62
C ALA A 408 -24.92 58.08 -27.12
N LEU A 409 -24.50 57.11 -27.94
CA LEU A 409 -24.68 56.89 -29.41
C LEU A 409 -23.84 55.62 -29.73
N ASP A 410 -24.39 54.51 -30.22
CA ASP A 410 -24.79 54.20 -31.62
C ASP A 410 -23.60 54.09 -32.60
N MET A 411 -23.50 53.10 -33.51
CA MET A 411 -24.30 51.89 -33.82
C MET A 411 -23.59 51.05 -34.93
N ARG A 412 -24.12 49.84 -35.24
CA ARG A 412 -24.03 49.04 -36.52
C ARG A 412 -23.10 47.80 -36.63
N ASP A 413 -23.76 46.69 -37.01
CA ASP A 413 -23.34 45.46 -37.72
C ASP A 413 -23.68 45.59 -39.25
N PRO A 414 -23.61 44.57 -40.17
CA PRO A 414 -23.08 43.17 -40.10
C PRO A 414 -22.23 42.67 -41.34
N ALA A 415 -21.73 41.42 -41.27
CA ALA A 415 -21.39 40.47 -42.38
C ALA A 415 -20.19 40.81 -43.33
N SER A 416 -19.56 39.91 -44.11
CA SER A 416 -19.87 38.54 -44.62
C SER A 416 -18.60 37.66 -44.87
N ALA A 417 -18.76 36.36 -45.17
CA ALA A 417 -17.76 35.45 -45.80
C ALA A 417 -17.97 35.37 -47.35
N PRO A 418 -17.32 34.53 -48.22
CA PRO A 418 -16.63 33.22 -48.01
C PRO A 418 -15.38 32.90 -48.91
N ASP A 419 -14.92 31.62 -48.91
CA ASP A 419 -14.23 30.82 -49.98
C ASP A 419 -12.84 31.27 -50.58
N GLN A 420 -11.94 30.44 -51.16
CA GLN A 420 -11.68 28.97 -51.21
C GLN A 420 -10.24 28.63 -51.74
N ASP A 421 -9.79 27.38 -51.54
CA ASP A 421 -8.92 26.48 -52.35
C ASP A 421 -7.42 26.75 -52.79
N ASP A 422 -6.59 25.73 -52.51
CA ASP A 422 -5.63 24.98 -53.38
C ASP A 422 -4.16 25.35 -53.76
N LEU A 423 -3.29 24.34 -53.51
CA LEU A 423 -2.27 23.68 -54.38
C LEU A 423 -0.87 24.29 -54.75
N ASP A 424 0.18 23.67 -54.14
CA ASP A 424 1.21 22.81 -54.78
C ASP A 424 2.61 23.31 -55.27
N GLN A 425 3.58 22.37 -55.21
CA GLN A 425 4.84 22.17 -55.99
C GLN A 425 6.16 23.01 -55.85
N ASN A 426 7.09 22.46 -55.05
CA ASN A 426 8.35 21.75 -55.46
C ASN A 426 9.64 22.44 -56.06
N THR A 427 10.78 21.75 -55.84
CA THR A 427 12.07 21.71 -56.59
C THR A 427 13.17 22.83 -56.53
N ALA A 428 14.14 22.62 -55.63
CA ALA A 428 15.52 22.13 -55.91
C ALA A 428 16.74 23.02 -56.34
N LEU A 429 17.93 22.48 -55.98
CA LEU A 429 19.33 22.70 -56.47
C LEU A 429 20.11 23.97 -56.07
N VAL A 430 21.29 23.77 -55.43
CA VAL A 430 22.63 23.90 -56.06
C VAL A 430 23.76 23.47 -55.07
N THR A 431 24.63 22.58 -55.55
CA THR A 431 25.98 22.20 -55.03
C THR A 431 27.03 22.69 -56.06
N PRO A 432 28.37 22.79 -55.82
CA PRO A 432 29.23 21.67 -55.35
C PRO A 432 30.66 21.99 -54.78
N LEU A 433 31.51 20.95 -54.64
CA LEU A 433 33.01 20.93 -54.67
C LEU A 433 33.82 21.61 -53.51
N THR A 434 35.01 21.18 -53.06
CA THR A 434 35.72 19.85 -52.94
C THR A 434 36.98 19.99 -52.03
N GLU A 435 37.70 18.87 -51.82
CA GLU A 435 39.17 18.77 -51.53
C GLU A 435 39.75 18.96 -50.10
N TYR A 436 40.18 17.82 -49.54
CA TYR A 436 41.43 17.64 -48.76
C TYR A 436 42.66 17.68 -49.72
N PRO A 437 43.95 17.89 -49.31
CA PRO A 437 44.60 17.15 -48.21
C PRO A 437 45.87 17.71 -47.48
N GLN A 438 46.36 16.93 -46.49
CA GLN A 438 47.77 16.63 -46.14
C GLN A 438 48.78 17.70 -45.60
N SER A 439 48.95 17.67 -44.26
CA SER A 439 50.18 17.31 -43.51
C SER A 439 51.56 18.00 -43.72
N ARG A 440 52.17 18.42 -42.60
CA ARG A 440 53.62 18.40 -42.19
C ARG A 440 53.85 19.37 -41.00
N ASN A 441 54.93 19.35 -40.19
CA ASN A 441 55.76 18.30 -39.54
C ASN A 441 56.83 18.99 -38.63
N VAL A 442 57.39 18.32 -37.61
CA VAL A 442 58.73 18.60 -36.98
C VAL A 442 58.92 19.99 -36.27
N ALA A 443 58.83 20.07 -34.93
CA ALA A 443 59.90 19.99 -33.89
C ALA A 443 60.55 21.38 -33.51
N ILE A 444 61.45 21.59 -32.51
CA ILE A 444 62.25 20.72 -31.62
C ILE A 444 62.72 21.47 -30.33
N HIS A 445 62.90 20.76 -29.19
CA HIS A 445 63.64 21.14 -27.95
C HIS A 445 63.21 22.43 -27.15
N HIS A 446 63.57 22.69 -25.89
CA HIS A 446 64.65 22.19 -24.99
C HIS A 446 64.20 21.92 -23.51
N ARG A 447 65.05 21.17 -22.78
CA ARG A 447 65.06 20.82 -21.32
C ARG A 447 65.89 21.87 -20.50
N PRO A 448 66.25 21.78 -19.18
CA PRO A 448 66.26 20.61 -18.25
C PRO A 448 65.95 20.83 -16.71
N SER A 449 66.01 19.72 -15.92
CA SER A 449 66.61 19.62 -14.54
C SER A 449 65.90 20.17 -13.27
N PHE A 450 66.03 19.60 -12.04
CA PHE A 450 66.61 18.31 -11.53
C PHE A 450 66.24 18.04 -10.03
N VAL A 451 66.21 16.75 -9.59
CA VAL A 451 66.58 16.23 -8.21
C VAL A 451 65.76 16.65 -6.95
N SER A 452 65.74 15.94 -5.80
CA SER A 452 65.45 14.54 -5.34
C SER A 452 65.53 14.53 -3.76
N GLN A 453 65.45 13.49 -2.89
CA GLN A 453 65.37 12.00 -2.93
C GLN A 453 65.00 11.41 -1.52
N THR A 454 64.83 10.08 -1.41
CA THR A 454 64.92 9.20 -0.17
C THR A 454 63.89 9.34 0.97
N GLY A 455 63.58 8.29 1.78
CA GLY A 455 63.89 6.84 1.62
C GLY A 455 63.76 5.94 2.88
N PHE A 456 63.12 4.77 2.70
CA PHE A 456 63.49 3.40 3.16
C PHE A 456 63.49 2.89 4.65
N GLU A 457 63.20 1.58 4.73
CA GLU A 457 63.50 0.54 5.75
C GLU A 457 62.64 0.38 7.03
N ALA A 458 62.69 -0.84 7.59
CA ALA A 458 61.64 -1.51 8.37
C ALA A 458 62.21 -2.50 9.42
N VAL A 459 61.32 -3.34 10.01
CA VAL A 459 61.59 -4.53 10.87
C VAL A 459 61.98 -4.26 12.34
N SER A 460 61.17 -4.79 13.28
CA SER A 460 61.61 -5.68 14.39
C SER A 460 60.52 -5.93 15.45
N ASP A 461 60.29 -7.20 15.77
CA ASP A 461 59.71 -7.76 17.02
C ASP A 461 60.91 -8.28 17.90
N PRO A 462 60.82 -8.90 19.11
CA PRO A 462 59.64 -9.34 19.88
C PRO A 462 59.70 -9.18 21.43
N SER A 463 58.71 -9.80 22.10
CA SER A 463 58.82 -10.66 23.33
C SER A 463 58.47 -10.18 24.76
N ASP A 464 57.83 -11.14 25.46
CA ASP A 464 57.73 -11.45 26.91
C ASP A 464 56.66 -10.84 27.86
N GLY A 465 56.12 -11.72 28.73
CA GLY A 465 55.12 -11.50 29.80
C GLY A 465 55.74 -11.44 31.23
N PRO A 466 55.06 -11.86 32.34
CA PRO A 466 53.95 -12.84 32.45
C PRO A 466 52.79 -12.48 33.44
N SER A 467 51.87 -13.43 33.66
CA SER A 467 50.75 -13.46 34.66
C SER A 467 51.22 -13.89 36.09
N PRO A 468 50.38 -14.20 37.13
CA PRO A 468 48.91 -14.17 37.34
C PRO A 468 48.45 -13.51 38.72
N PRO A 469 47.62 -14.09 39.65
CA PRO A 469 46.13 -14.13 39.71
C PRO A 469 45.40 -13.56 41.00
N ILE A 470 44.07 -13.28 40.90
CA ILE A 470 42.87 -13.70 41.73
C ILE A 470 43.00 -13.83 43.31
N PRO A 471 41.97 -13.64 44.22
CA PRO A 471 40.73 -12.81 44.34
C PRO A 471 40.57 -12.02 45.70
N LEU A 472 39.41 -11.37 45.97
CA LEU A 472 38.55 -11.41 47.22
C LEU A 472 37.83 -10.09 47.64
N ASP A 473 36.49 -10.14 47.54
CA ASP A 473 35.41 -9.87 48.54
C ASP A 473 35.46 -8.75 49.64
N GLN A 474 34.24 -8.29 49.98
CA GLN A 474 33.77 -7.81 51.30
C GLN A 474 34.29 -6.50 51.95
N GLN A 475 33.47 -5.43 51.94
CA GLN A 475 32.68 -4.93 53.12
C GLN A 475 32.15 -3.47 52.99
N GLN A 476 30.90 -3.24 53.40
CA GLN A 476 30.39 -1.93 53.88
C GLN A 476 30.42 -1.91 55.41
N PRO A 477 30.35 -0.73 56.07
CA PRO A 477 29.27 -0.58 57.06
C PRO A 477 28.73 0.85 57.36
N HIS A 478 27.43 1.06 57.10
CA HIS A 478 26.46 1.81 57.96
C HIS A 478 26.77 3.29 58.34
N ARG A 479 25.95 4.10 59.05
CA ARG A 479 24.71 4.03 59.87
C ARG A 479 23.96 5.39 59.68
N ARG A 480 22.75 5.75 60.15
CA ARG A 480 21.38 5.26 60.53
C ARG A 480 20.60 6.60 60.82
N PHE A 481 19.29 6.81 60.91
CA PHE A 481 18.08 6.02 61.24
C PHE A 481 16.88 6.47 60.33
N SER A 482 15.64 6.64 60.83
CA SER A 482 14.55 5.64 60.76
C SER A 482 13.18 6.21 61.21
N ARG A 483 12.14 6.14 60.33
CA ARG A 483 10.67 5.98 60.63
C ARG A 483 9.93 7.10 61.43
N PRO A 484 8.60 7.35 61.25
CA PRO A 484 7.51 6.35 61.22
C PRO A 484 6.48 6.49 60.04
N ARG A 485 5.18 6.28 60.29
CA ARG A 485 4.12 5.75 59.38
C ARG A 485 2.95 6.74 59.13
N ALA A 486 2.08 6.42 58.15
CA ALA A 486 0.72 6.94 57.89
C ALA A 486 0.60 8.35 57.22
N SER A 487 -0.40 8.67 56.37
CA SER A 487 -1.36 7.87 55.58
C SER A 487 -2.03 8.74 54.47
N PHE A 488 -2.68 8.11 53.48
CA PHE A 488 -3.46 8.68 52.35
C PHE A 488 -2.63 9.46 51.28
N SER A 489 -3.01 9.49 49.98
CA SER A 489 -4.20 8.96 49.28
C SER A 489 -3.91 8.39 47.87
N THR A 490 -4.41 7.17 47.64
CA THR A 490 -4.93 6.59 46.37
C THR A 490 -4.41 7.10 45.01
N ILE A 491 -3.63 6.23 44.33
CA ILE A 491 -3.64 6.08 42.86
C ILE A 491 -3.99 4.61 42.59
N ILE A 492 -4.87 4.35 41.61
CA ILE A 492 -5.26 2.99 41.22
C ILE A 492 -4.35 2.54 40.08
N HIS A 493 -3.55 1.49 40.33
CA HIS A 493 -2.85 0.77 39.26
C HIS A 493 -3.82 -0.21 38.57
N PRO A 494 -3.71 -0.44 37.25
CA PRO A 494 -4.35 -1.59 36.63
C PRO A 494 -3.72 -2.87 37.21
N HIS A 495 -4.56 -3.84 37.58
CA HIS A 495 -4.07 -5.15 38.00
C HIS A 495 -3.51 -5.90 36.80
N ALA A 496 -2.26 -6.37 36.91
CA ALA A 496 -1.72 -7.34 35.98
C ALA A 496 -2.42 -8.69 36.20
N PHE A 497 -2.95 -9.28 35.13
CA PHE A 497 -3.22 -10.71 35.11
C PHE A 497 -1.89 -11.48 35.17
N GLY A 498 -1.88 -12.62 35.86
CA GLY A 498 -0.68 -13.45 35.95
C GLY A 498 -0.32 -14.08 34.60
N PRO A 499 0.97 -14.36 34.33
CA PRO A 499 1.37 -14.98 33.07
C PRO A 499 0.82 -16.40 32.95
N PHE A 500 0.18 -16.71 31.82
CA PHE A 500 0.00 -18.09 31.38
C PHE A 500 1.39 -18.65 31.06
N SER A 501 1.82 -19.69 31.78
CA SER A 501 3.21 -20.16 31.78
C SER A 501 3.41 -21.38 30.86
N PRO A 502 4.26 -21.30 29.82
CA PRO A 502 4.49 -22.40 28.89
C PRO A 502 5.69 -23.27 29.32
N HIS A 503 5.45 -24.36 30.05
CA HIS A 503 6.43 -25.44 30.23
C HIS A 503 5.76 -26.82 30.24
N ALA A 504 5.87 -27.52 29.11
CA ALA A 504 5.69 -28.97 29.01
C ALA A 504 6.91 -29.51 28.24
N SER A 505 7.91 -29.99 28.98
CA SER A 505 9.12 -30.59 28.40
C SER A 505 8.89 -32.05 28.04
N GLU A 506 9.42 -32.49 26.90
CA GLU A 506 9.49 -33.91 26.54
C GLU A 506 10.29 -34.71 27.58
N GLY A 507 9.81 -35.87 28.03
CA GLY A 507 10.52 -36.61 29.09
C GLY A 507 9.85 -37.83 29.73
N SER A 508 9.63 -38.90 28.95
CA SER A 508 9.30 -40.25 29.45
C SER A 508 7.93 -40.45 30.13
N ALA A 509 7.53 -41.71 30.31
CA ALA A 509 6.19 -42.12 30.72
C ALA A 509 6.13 -42.71 32.15
N ALA A 510 5.13 -42.28 32.93
CA ALA A 510 4.60 -42.96 34.11
C ALA A 510 3.15 -42.49 34.38
N ASP A 511 2.28 -43.38 34.86
CA ASP A 511 0.86 -43.07 35.13
C ASP A 511 0.65 -42.19 36.37
N ALA A 512 -0.15 -41.12 36.25
CA ALA A 512 -1.09 -40.67 37.29
C ALA A 512 -2.15 -39.66 36.77
N ASN A 513 -3.44 -39.99 36.98
CA ASN A 513 -4.57 -39.07 37.17
C ASN A 513 -4.81 -37.91 36.16
N LYS A 514 -5.42 -38.24 35.01
CA LYS A 514 -6.33 -37.30 34.31
C LYS A 514 -7.60 -37.07 35.14
N PRO A 515 -8.17 -35.85 35.20
CA PRO A 515 -9.58 -35.67 35.55
C PRO A 515 -10.45 -36.18 34.39
N THR A 516 -11.15 -37.30 34.59
CA THR A 516 -11.92 -38.00 33.54
C THR A 516 -13.34 -37.46 33.38
N SER A 517 -13.48 -36.31 32.72
CA SER A 517 -14.77 -35.93 32.12
C SER A 517 -15.13 -36.96 31.03
N ARG A 518 -16.30 -37.59 31.14
CA ARG A 518 -16.80 -38.53 30.14
C ARG A 518 -17.13 -37.78 28.84
N PRO A 519 -16.80 -38.32 27.65
CA PRO A 519 -17.30 -37.76 26.41
C PRO A 519 -18.85 -37.86 26.39
N GLY A 520 -19.52 -36.72 26.21
CA GLY A 520 -20.97 -36.67 25.98
C GLY A 520 -21.86 -36.06 27.07
N GLN A 521 -21.33 -35.50 28.16
CA GLN A 521 -22.13 -34.57 28.99
C GLN A 521 -21.93 -33.12 28.52
N PRO A 522 -23.01 -32.35 28.24
CA PRO A 522 -22.91 -30.98 27.77
C PRO A 522 -22.39 -30.06 28.89
N ILE A 523 -21.61 -29.05 28.51
CA ILE A 523 -21.13 -28.00 29.42
C ILE A 523 -22.34 -27.19 29.91
N SER A 524 -22.49 -27.07 31.23
CA SER A 524 -23.68 -26.45 31.84
C SER A 524 -23.89 -25.01 31.36
N GLY A 525 -24.98 -24.77 30.63
CA GLY A 525 -25.34 -23.46 30.09
C GLY A 525 -24.92 -23.21 28.63
N CYS A 526 -24.20 -24.12 27.97
CA CYS A 526 -23.92 -24.02 26.54
C CYS A 526 -25.02 -24.69 25.70
N ARG A 527 -25.63 -23.95 24.77
CA ARG A 527 -26.65 -24.48 23.82
C ARG A 527 -26.03 -25.18 22.60
N TYR A 528 -24.82 -24.79 22.19
CA TYR A 528 -24.24 -25.18 20.90
C TYR A 528 -22.96 -25.99 21.07
N ARG A 529 -22.96 -27.24 20.58
CA ARG A 529 -21.78 -28.13 20.63
C ARG A 529 -20.57 -27.55 19.88
N CYS A 530 -20.79 -26.84 18.78
CA CYS A 530 -19.72 -26.15 18.04
C CYS A 530 -19.02 -25.04 18.83
N LEU A 531 -19.58 -24.56 19.96
CA LEU A 531 -18.92 -23.63 20.88
C LEU A 531 -18.11 -24.32 21.98
N GLU A 532 -18.25 -25.64 22.19
CA GLU A 532 -17.53 -26.39 23.23
C GLU A 532 -15.99 -26.20 23.17
N PRO A 533 -15.32 -26.13 21.99
CA PRO A 533 -13.88 -25.85 21.90
C PRO A 533 -13.45 -24.48 22.44
N LEU A 534 -14.35 -23.49 22.48
CA LEU A 534 -14.06 -22.14 22.99
C LEU A 534 -14.35 -21.99 24.49
N MET A 535 -15.29 -22.77 25.04
CA MET A 535 -15.73 -22.65 26.45
C MET A 535 -14.60 -22.62 27.49
N PRO A 536 -13.50 -23.42 27.39
CA PRO A 536 -12.40 -23.37 28.37
C PRO A 536 -11.67 -22.02 28.43
N TYR A 537 -11.72 -21.22 27.36
CA TYR A 537 -10.99 -19.95 27.25
C TYR A 537 -11.82 -18.72 27.61
N LEU A 538 -13.16 -18.82 27.65
CA LEU A 538 -14.02 -17.69 28.03
C LEU A 538 -13.91 -17.34 29.51
N GLY A 539 -13.81 -18.34 30.39
CA GLY A 539 -13.70 -18.15 31.85
C GLY A 539 -14.80 -17.22 32.40
N ASP A 540 -14.42 -16.29 33.27
CA ASP A 540 -15.34 -15.28 33.83
C ASP A 540 -15.64 -14.11 32.85
N THR A 541 -15.04 -14.10 31.65
CA THR A 541 -15.17 -12.98 30.68
C THR A 541 -16.57 -12.88 30.09
N LEU A 542 -17.19 -14.03 29.81
CA LEU A 542 -18.46 -14.12 29.10
C LEU A 542 -19.19 -15.41 29.51
N PRO A 543 -20.38 -15.33 30.14
CA PRO A 543 -21.16 -16.52 30.47
C PRO A 543 -21.53 -17.33 29.23
N ALA A 544 -21.53 -18.67 29.35
CA ALA A 544 -21.83 -19.59 28.24
C ALA A 544 -23.19 -19.32 27.57
N SER A 545 -24.19 -18.84 28.32
CA SER A 545 -25.47 -18.42 27.75
C SER A 545 -25.30 -17.24 26.80
N VAL A 546 -24.59 -16.19 27.20
CA VAL A 546 -24.36 -14.98 26.40
C VAL A 546 -23.46 -15.28 25.19
N ALA A 547 -22.55 -16.24 25.31
CA ALA A 547 -21.80 -16.76 24.15
C ALA A 547 -22.73 -17.45 23.13
N CYS A 548 -23.78 -18.15 23.58
CA CYS A 548 -24.80 -18.70 22.70
C CYS A 548 -25.72 -17.60 22.13
N ASP A 549 -26.11 -16.61 22.93
CA ASP A 549 -26.95 -15.48 22.48
C ASP A 549 -26.22 -14.63 21.42
N LEU A 550 -24.89 -14.50 21.51
CA LEU A 550 -24.05 -13.92 20.46
C LEU A 550 -23.91 -14.82 19.23
N PHE A 551 -23.92 -16.14 19.40
CA PHE A 551 -23.90 -17.08 18.28
C PHE A 551 -25.24 -17.12 17.54
N ASP A 552 -26.37 -16.89 18.21
CA ASP A 552 -27.67 -16.67 17.55
C ASP A 552 -27.59 -15.51 16.56
N VAL A 553 -26.93 -14.40 16.92
CA VAL A 553 -26.73 -13.23 16.04
C VAL A 553 -25.87 -13.54 14.82
N PHE A 554 -24.97 -14.52 14.91
CA PHE A 554 -24.22 -15.07 13.76
C PHE A 554 -25.06 -16.02 12.89
N LEU A 555 -26.06 -16.69 13.48
CA LEU A 555 -26.97 -17.60 12.78
C LEU A 555 -28.15 -16.86 12.10
N ILE A 556 -28.34 -15.55 12.31
CA ILE A 556 -29.26 -14.74 11.49
C ILE A 556 -28.67 -14.62 10.07
N ASP A 557 -29.49 -14.84 9.04
CA ASP A 557 -29.05 -14.65 7.66
C ASP A 557 -28.97 -13.15 7.32
N PRO A 558 -27.81 -12.62 6.87
CA PRO A 558 -27.65 -11.22 6.53
C PRO A 558 -28.70 -10.73 5.53
N GLY A 559 -29.34 -9.60 5.84
CA GLY A 559 -30.35 -8.97 4.98
C GLY A 559 -31.70 -9.68 4.88
N THR A 560 -32.01 -10.69 5.72
CA THR A 560 -33.31 -11.40 5.69
C THR A 560 -34.37 -10.88 6.65
N SER A 561 -33.99 -10.16 7.70
CA SER A 561 -34.92 -9.61 8.70
C SER A 561 -34.69 -8.12 8.92
N LEU A 562 -35.77 -7.34 8.81
CA LEU A 562 -35.81 -5.92 9.19
C LEU A 562 -35.93 -5.71 10.72
N PHE A 563 -36.16 -6.78 11.50
CA PHE A 563 -36.43 -6.70 12.95
C PHE A 563 -35.35 -7.37 13.82
N HIS A 564 -34.49 -8.19 13.22
CA HIS A 564 -33.36 -8.83 13.90
C HIS A 564 -32.08 -8.57 13.11
N CYS A 565 -31.29 -7.60 13.56
CA CYS A 565 -30.02 -7.26 12.92
C CYS A 565 -29.00 -8.41 13.09
N ALA A 566 -28.63 -9.05 11.99
CA ALA A 566 -27.37 -9.78 11.89
C ALA A 566 -26.19 -8.83 12.18
N SER A 567 -25.02 -9.36 12.54
CA SER A 567 -23.83 -8.51 12.69
C SER A 567 -23.40 -7.95 11.33
N PRO A 568 -23.20 -6.62 11.19
CA PRO A 568 -22.81 -6.01 9.91
C PRO A 568 -21.39 -6.37 9.49
N TYR A 569 -20.61 -7.00 10.37
CA TYR A 569 -19.28 -7.52 10.11
C TYR A 569 -19.30 -8.96 9.58
N ILE A 570 -20.47 -9.61 9.50
CA ILE A 570 -20.69 -10.94 8.91
C ILE A 570 -21.42 -10.74 7.56
N LEU A 571 -20.65 -10.50 6.50
CA LEU A 571 -21.18 -10.11 5.18
C LEU A 571 -21.98 -11.25 4.50
N THR A 572 -21.58 -12.49 4.74
CA THR A 572 -22.24 -13.71 4.26
C THR A 572 -21.80 -14.89 5.14
N ARG A 573 -22.55 -15.99 5.13
CA ARG A 573 -22.19 -17.20 5.87
C ARG A 573 -21.40 -18.16 4.99
N ILE A 574 -20.17 -18.43 5.41
CA ILE A 574 -19.29 -19.44 4.78
C ILE A 574 -19.80 -20.85 5.05
N PHE A 575 -20.10 -21.16 6.31
CA PHE A 575 -20.48 -22.51 6.75
C PHE A 575 -21.99 -22.72 6.73
N ARG A 576 -22.39 -23.95 6.39
CA ARG A 576 -23.77 -24.41 6.34
C ARG A 576 -24.37 -24.53 7.74
N LYS A 577 -25.60 -24.04 7.95
CA LYS A 577 -26.24 -24.07 9.29
C LYS A 577 -26.42 -25.49 9.80
N GLN A 578 -26.84 -26.40 8.92
CA GLN A 578 -27.11 -27.79 9.28
C GLN A 578 -25.87 -28.46 9.87
N SER A 579 -24.70 -28.23 9.28
CA SER A 579 -23.42 -28.81 9.71
C SER A 579 -22.87 -28.17 10.98
N LEU A 580 -22.99 -26.84 11.16
CA LEU A 580 -22.63 -26.16 12.42
C LEU A 580 -23.47 -26.64 13.61
N LEU A 581 -24.74 -26.97 13.37
CA LEU A 581 -25.72 -27.32 14.39
C LEU A 581 -25.97 -28.83 14.52
N HIS A 582 -25.24 -29.65 13.77
CA HIS A 582 -25.46 -31.10 13.71
C HIS A 582 -25.29 -31.76 15.10
N PRO A 583 -26.32 -32.49 15.63
CA PRO A 583 -26.44 -32.77 17.06
C PRO A 583 -25.44 -33.80 17.62
N THR A 584 -24.72 -34.52 16.76
CA THR A 584 -23.77 -35.59 17.14
C THR A 584 -22.35 -35.34 16.62
N GLN A 585 -22.21 -34.69 15.46
CA GLN A 585 -20.93 -34.37 14.81
C GLN A 585 -21.01 -32.98 14.17
N PRO A 586 -20.92 -31.88 14.94
CA PRO A 586 -20.91 -30.54 14.37
C PRO A 586 -19.62 -30.28 13.59
N ARG A 587 -19.68 -29.42 12.56
CA ARG A 587 -18.50 -28.86 11.86
C ARG A 587 -17.60 -28.20 12.92
N HIS A 588 -16.44 -28.81 13.15
CA HIS A 588 -15.47 -28.35 14.13
C HIS A 588 -14.82 -27.05 13.66
N LEU A 589 -15.11 -25.93 14.33
CA LEU A 589 -14.47 -24.63 14.07
C LEU A 589 -13.27 -24.40 15.00
N THR A 590 -12.24 -23.67 14.56
CA THR A 590 -11.11 -23.30 15.45
C THR A 590 -11.56 -22.35 16.57
N PRO A 591 -11.00 -22.45 17.79
CA PRO A 591 -11.32 -21.52 18.88
C PRO A 591 -11.06 -20.04 18.52
N ALA A 592 -10.04 -19.75 17.70
CA ALA A 592 -9.74 -18.41 17.21
C ALA A 592 -10.88 -17.84 16.34
N LEU A 593 -11.38 -18.65 15.39
CA LEU A 593 -12.51 -18.28 14.55
C LEU A 593 -13.78 -18.08 15.38
N LEU A 594 -14.07 -18.98 16.33
CA LEU A 594 -15.21 -18.86 17.23
C LEU A 594 -15.14 -17.56 18.05
N ALA A 595 -13.99 -17.24 18.65
CA ALA A 595 -13.80 -16.01 19.40
C ALA A 595 -13.98 -14.76 18.50
N THR A 596 -13.52 -14.83 17.26
CA THR A 596 -13.66 -13.75 16.27
C THR A 596 -15.11 -13.55 15.83
N ILE A 597 -15.88 -14.63 15.63
CA ILE A 597 -17.32 -14.57 15.35
C ILE A 597 -18.07 -13.92 16.51
N LEU A 598 -17.83 -14.37 17.75
CA LEU A 598 -18.46 -13.77 18.93
C LEU A 598 -18.06 -12.30 19.11
N TRP A 599 -16.82 -11.93 18.81
CA TRP A 599 -16.35 -10.54 18.81
C TRP A 599 -17.11 -9.68 17.79
N CYS A 600 -17.18 -10.11 16.52
CA CYS A 600 -17.93 -9.43 15.47
C CYS A 600 -19.41 -9.23 15.83
N CYS A 601 -20.04 -10.22 16.47
CA CYS A 601 -21.40 -10.08 16.98
C CYS A 601 -21.48 -9.11 18.18
N ALA A 602 -20.55 -9.18 19.13
CA ALA A 602 -20.56 -8.35 20.33
C ALA A 602 -20.39 -6.85 20.07
N GLN A 603 -19.83 -6.46 18.91
CA GLN A 603 -19.76 -5.05 18.51
C GLN A 603 -21.14 -4.40 18.28
N THR A 604 -22.14 -5.15 17.81
CA THR A 604 -23.48 -4.63 17.48
C THR A 604 -24.64 -5.22 18.27
N ALA A 605 -24.58 -6.50 18.65
CA ALA A 605 -25.69 -7.29 19.18
C ALA A 605 -26.48 -6.62 20.32
N ASP A 606 -27.81 -6.60 20.18
CA ASP A 606 -28.74 -6.09 21.18
C ASP A 606 -29.02 -7.13 22.29
N ILE A 607 -27.99 -7.39 23.10
CA ILE A 607 -28.07 -8.28 24.25
C ILE A 607 -27.98 -7.45 25.52
N SER A 608 -28.87 -7.69 26.49
CA SER A 608 -29.04 -6.85 27.68
C SER A 608 -27.76 -6.65 28.52
N LEU A 609 -26.84 -7.62 28.52
CA LEU A 609 -25.53 -7.48 29.18
C LEU A 609 -24.63 -6.43 28.49
N LEU A 610 -24.71 -6.31 27.17
CA LEU A 610 -23.91 -5.40 26.35
C LEU A 610 -24.50 -3.97 26.34
N LEU A 611 -25.81 -3.81 26.55
CA LEU A 611 -26.47 -2.51 26.73
C LEU A 611 -26.01 -1.76 27.99
N VAL A 612 -25.48 -2.47 29.00
CA VAL A 612 -24.93 -1.83 30.21
C VAL A 612 -23.74 -0.93 29.82
N PRO A 613 -23.72 0.36 30.19
CA PRO A 613 -22.67 1.29 29.76
C PRO A 613 -21.24 0.79 30.00
N GLY A 614 -20.45 0.76 28.91
CA GLY A 614 -19.07 0.26 28.91
C GLY A 614 -18.91 -1.27 28.94
N SER A 615 -19.98 -2.06 29.12
CA SER A 615 -19.90 -3.52 29.06
C SER A 615 -19.67 -4.04 27.65
N ARG A 616 -20.31 -3.44 26.63
CA ARG A 616 -20.02 -3.76 25.22
C ARG A 616 -18.53 -3.65 24.89
N SER A 617 -17.91 -2.52 25.19
CA SER A 617 -16.47 -2.30 24.95
C SER A 617 -15.57 -3.25 25.75
N ARG A 618 -15.95 -3.58 26.99
CA ARG A 618 -15.23 -4.55 27.83
C ARG A 618 -15.23 -5.95 27.22
N VAL A 619 -16.42 -6.44 26.83
CA VAL A 619 -16.59 -7.77 26.23
C VAL A 619 -15.95 -7.84 24.85
N ALA A 620 -16.16 -6.82 24.00
CA ALA A 620 -15.56 -6.77 22.67
C ALA A 620 -14.02 -6.71 22.73
N ASN A 621 -13.42 -5.92 23.62
CA ASN A 621 -11.96 -5.91 23.79
C ASN A 621 -11.44 -7.26 24.26
N ALA A 622 -12.08 -7.89 25.24
CA ALA A 622 -11.64 -9.18 25.77
C ALA A 622 -11.81 -10.32 24.76
N LEU A 623 -12.87 -10.32 23.95
CA LEU A 623 -13.04 -11.28 22.85
C LEU A 623 -12.03 -11.03 21.72
N TYR A 624 -11.64 -9.78 21.45
CA TYR A 624 -10.57 -9.45 20.49
C TYR A 624 -9.18 -9.89 20.99
N GLU A 625 -8.86 -9.62 22.26
CA GLU A 625 -7.63 -10.09 22.91
C GLU A 625 -7.57 -11.61 22.94
N LEU A 626 -8.70 -12.30 23.17
CA LEU A 626 -8.78 -13.76 23.11
C LEU A 626 -8.65 -14.30 21.67
N ALA A 627 -9.36 -13.72 20.70
CA ALA A 627 -9.28 -14.13 19.30
C ALA A 627 -7.86 -13.99 18.74
N THR A 628 -7.21 -12.86 19.01
CA THR A 628 -5.82 -12.63 18.61
C THR A 628 -4.85 -13.56 19.34
N PHE A 629 -5.02 -13.79 20.65
CA PHE A 629 -4.23 -14.77 21.39
C PHE A 629 -4.36 -16.21 20.83
N LEU A 630 -5.58 -16.64 20.48
CA LEU A 630 -5.83 -17.99 19.96
C LEU A 630 -5.31 -18.22 18.53
N VAL A 631 -5.10 -17.16 17.74
CA VAL A 631 -4.49 -17.28 16.39
C VAL A 631 -2.96 -17.11 16.43
N MET A 632 -2.38 -16.55 17.49
CA MET A 632 -0.93 -16.26 17.58
C MET A 632 -0.01 -17.49 17.46
N ASP A 633 -0.44 -18.68 17.87
CA ASP A 633 0.35 -19.90 17.69
C ASP A 633 0.32 -20.43 16.24
N ARG A 634 -0.56 -19.88 15.38
CA ARG A 634 -0.67 -20.13 13.94
C ARG A 634 -0.18 -18.96 13.08
N ASP A 635 0.05 -17.80 13.70
CA ASP A 635 0.51 -16.55 13.10
C ASP A 635 2.00 -16.32 13.43
N PRO A 636 2.95 -16.76 12.58
CA PRO A 636 4.37 -16.68 12.86
C PRO A 636 4.88 -15.23 12.96
N ASP A 637 4.14 -14.25 12.44
CA ASP A 637 4.50 -12.84 12.57
C ASP A 637 4.25 -12.29 14.00
N ARG A 638 3.45 -12.98 14.84
CA ARG A 638 3.16 -12.69 16.27
C ARG A 638 2.91 -11.22 16.65
N TRP A 639 1.80 -10.64 16.14
CA TRP A 639 1.44 -9.24 16.37
C TRP A 639 0.49 -9.02 17.56
N ARG A 640 0.87 -8.17 18.53
CA ARG A 640 -0.05 -7.65 19.56
C ARG A 640 -0.29 -6.14 19.43
N ARG A 641 -1.42 -5.68 19.97
CA ARG A 641 -1.76 -4.27 20.14
C ARG A 641 -1.29 -3.78 21.52
N ILE A 642 -0.58 -2.67 21.56
CA ILE A 642 -0.22 -1.95 22.81
C ILE A 642 -0.89 -0.56 22.77
N HIS A 643 -1.18 0.03 23.93
CA HIS A 643 -1.67 1.40 23.99
C HIS A 643 -0.64 2.38 23.40
N GLY A 644 -0.93 2.89 22.19
CA GLY A 644 -0.10 3.85 21.47
C GLY A 644 0.50 3.36 20.15
N GLY A 645 0.36 2.08 19.79
CA GLY A 645 0.84 1.57 18.50
C GLY A 645 0.89 0.05 18.38
N LEU A 646 1.46 -0.41 17.26
CA LEU A 646 1.76 -1.82 16.99
C LEU A 646 3.17 -2.14 17.48
N ARG A 647 3.39 -3.35 17.99
CA ARG A 647 4.73 -3.91 18.27
C ARG A 647 4.73 -5.43 18.10
N VAL A 648 5.90 -5.97 17.75
CA VAL A 648 6.22 -7.40 17.84
C VAL A 648 6.58 -7.72 19.30
N GLU A 649 6.19 -8.90 19.81
CA GLU A 649 6.23 -9.20 21.25
C GLU A 649 7.65 -9.51 21.81
N ASN A 650 8.70 -9.52 20.97
CA ASN A 650 10.06 -9.93 21.35
C ASN A 650 11.06 -8.79 21.64
N GLU A 651 10.63 -7.54 21.75
CA GLU A 651 11.50 -6.47 22.27
C GLU A 651 11.37 -6.28 23.79
N HIS A 652 12.45 -6.63 24.51
CA HIS A 652 12.65 -6.12 25.88
C HIS A 652 12.87 -4.60 25.83
N ALA A 653 12.27 -3.87 26.77
CA ALA A 653 12.13 -2.42 26.65
C ALA A 653 13.45 -1.64 26.89
N GLN A 654 14.17 -1.31 25.81
CA GLN A 654 15.17 -0.24 25.77
C GLN A 654 14.91 0.78 24.65
N GLU A 655 14.07 1.76 24.99
CA GLU A 655 14.07 3.14 24.45
C GLU A 655 14.06 3.35 22.93
N GLN A 656 13.21 2.60 22.19
CA GLN A 656 12.81 2.96 20.82
C GLN A 656 12.30 4.41 20.71
N PHE A 657 12.83 5.19 19.75
CA PHE A 657 12.15 6.33 19.15
C PHE A 657 11.63 5.92 17.77
N MET A 658 10.31 5.91 17.59
CA MET A 658 9.66 5.41 16.37
C MET A 658 9.57 6.45 15.26
N PHE A 659 9.94 6.07 14.03
CA PHE A 659 9.34 6.56 12.77
C PHE A 659 9.46 5.52 11.63
N GLY A 660 9.14 4.26 11.91
CA GLY A 660 9.05 3.19 10.89
C GLY A 660 7.64 3.00 10.33
N SER A 661 7.54 2.50 9.09
CA SER A 661 6.29 2.05 8.48
C SER A 661 5.89 0.66 8.99
N ASN A 662 4.67 0.52 9.51
CA ASN A 662 4.24 -0.64 10.32
C ASN A 662 3.78 -1.88 9.49
N LEU A 663 4.57 -2.35 8.52
CA LEU A 663 4.34 -3.63 7.82
C LEU A 663 5.54 -4.59 8.01
N PRO A 664 5.31 -5.90 8.23
CA PRO A 664 6.40 -6.88 8.33
C PRO A 664 7.00 -7.22 6.95
N SER A 665 8.29 -7.54 6.93
CA SER A 665 8.95 -8.22 5.81
C SER A 665 8.36 -9.62 5.61
N THR A 666 8.06 -10.00 4.37
CA THR A 666 7.51 -11.32 4.03
C THR A 666 8.48 -12.15 3.21
N THR A 667 8.84 -13.32 3.72
CA THR A 667 9.61 -14.38 3.05
C THR A 667 8.80 -15.68 3.05
N GLU A 668 9.10 -16.63 2.16
CA GLU A 668 8.47 -17.97 2.17
C GLU A 668 8.68 -18.71 3.50
N SER A 669 9.72 -18.37 4.25
CA SER A 669 9.99 -18.91 5.58
C SER A 669 9.04 -18.44 6.70
N ASN A 670 8.09 -17.52 6.43
CA ASN A 670 7.14 -16.98 7.43
C ASN A 670 5.67 -17.00 6.95
N GLU A 671 5.27 -18.03 6.20
CA GLU A 671 3.85 -18.27 5.86
C GLU A 671 3.02 -18.64 7.10
N PRO A 672 1.79 -18.11 7.28
CA PRO A 672 0.91 -18.52 8.37
C PRO A 672 0.53 -20.00 8.28
N ALA A 673 0.55 -20.71 9.42
CA ALA A 673 0.29 -22.15 9.47
C ALA A 673 -1.17 -22.42 9.87
N GLY A 674 -2.08 -22.41 8.88
CA GLY A 674 -3.53 -22.46 9.14
C GLY A 674 -4.36 -23.19 8.09
N GLY A 675 -5.66 -23.27 8.35
CA GLY A 675 -6.69 -23.73 7.40
C GLY A 675 -7.63 -22.61 6.96
N ILE A 676 -8.72 -22.97 6.28
CA ILE A 676 -9.76 -21.99 5.87
C ILE A 676 -10.40 -21.25 7.05
N ASP A 677 -10.51 -21.89 8.21
CA ASP A 677 -10.97 -21.27 9.46
C ASP A 677 -10.05 -20.10 9.89
N ASP A 678 -8.75 -20.23 9.64
CA ASP A 678 -7.73 -19.24 10.01
C ASP A 678 -7.68 -18.10 8.96
N VAL A 679 -7.88 -18.40 7.68
CA VAL A 679 -8.13 -17.37 6.64
C VAL A 679 -9.36 -16.53 7.01
N LEU A 680 -10.47 -17.18 7.36
CA LEU A 680 -11.70 -16.50 7.73
C LEU A 680 -11.56 -15.72 9.05
N THR A 681 -10.76 -16.21 9.99
CA THR A 681 -10.35 -15.46 11.19
C THR A 681 -9.69 -14.13 10.81
N PHE A 682 -8.69 -14.16 9.91
CA PHE A 682 -8.03 -12.93 9.45
C PHE A 682 -8.97 -12.02 8.62
N LEU A 683 -9.88 -12.56 7.80
CA LEU A 683 -10.89 -11.77 7.08
C LEU A 683 -11.83 -11.04 8.05
N LEU A 684 -12.37 -11.73 9.06
CA LEU A 684 -13.27 -11.13 10.04
C LEU A 684 -12.54 -10.11 10.94
N LEU A 685 -11.29 -10.38 11.33
CA LEU A 685 -10.41 -9.41 12.01
C LEU A 685 -10.16 -8.16 11.13
N CYS A 686 -9.99 -8.32 9.82
CA CYS A 686 -9.88 -7.20 8.88
C CYS A 686 -11.17 -6.37 8.84
N ILE A 687 -12.32 -7.00 8.58
CA ILE A 687 -13.64 -6.36 8.48
C ILE A 687 -13.99 -5.61 9.79
N GLY A 688 -13.88 -6.28 10.93
CA GLY A 688 -14.21 -5.72 12.24
C GLY A 688 -13.30 -4.57 12.69
N VAL A 689 -12.04 -4.53 12.24
CA VAL A 689 -11.12 -3.41 12.49
C VAL A 689 -11.34 -2.27 11.49
N SER A 690 -11.60 -2.58 10.22
CA SER A 690 -11.85 -1.59 9.15
C SER A 690 -13.11 -0.76 9.37
N GLY A 691 -14.14 -1.32 10.03
CA GLY A 691 -15.33 -0.57 10.43
C GLY A 691 -15.17 0.27 11.72
N GLY A 692 -14.06 0.14 12.44
CA GLY A 692 -13.76 0.89 13.67
C GLY A 692 -12.89 2.13 13.44
N ASP A 693 -12.49 2.80 14.52
CA ASP A 693 -11.65 4.01 14.48
C ASP A 693 -10.16 3.74 14.11
N PHE A 694 -9.79 2.50 13.76
CA PHE A 694 -8.40 2.07 13.52
C PHE A 694 -8.20 1.48 12.11
N LYS A 695 -8.68 2.18 11.08
CA LYS A 695 -8.69 1.68 9.69
C LYS A 695 -7.34 1.19 9.16
N SER A 696 -6.23 1.81 9.55
CA SER A 696 -4.87 1.39 9.15
C SER A 696 -4.53 -0.03 9.64
N ASP A 697 -4.96 -0.40 10.85
CA ASP A 697 -4.72 -1.72 11.46
C ASP A 697 -5.39 -2.87 10.70
N SER A 698 -6.37 -2.63 9.82
CA SER A 698 -7.03 -3.72 9.07
C SER A 698 -6.11 -4.34 8.03
N ASN A 699 -5.19 -3.55 7.46
CA ASN A 699 -4.27 -4.00 6.41
C ASN A 699 -3.37 -5.16 6.88
N LYS A 700 -2.98 -5.21 8.16
CA LYS A 700 -2.15 -6.31 8.69
C LYS A 700 -2.90 -7.65 8.72
N TRP A 701 -4.23 -7.62 8.91
CA TRP A 701 -5.07 -8.81 8.85
C TRP A 701 -5.40 -9.17 7.40
N TRP A 702 -5.64 -8.17 6.56
CA TRP A 702 -5.83 -8.33 5.13
C TRP A 702 -4.65 -9.07 4.47
N SER A 703 -3.42 -8.59 4.66
CA SER A 703 -2.22 -9.21 4.08
C SER A 703 -1.83 -10.55 4.73
N LYS A 704 -2.51 -10.98 5.81
CA LYS A 704 -2.44 -12.36 6.31
C LYS A 704 -3.50 -13.26 5.67
N ALA A 705 -4.72 -12.77 5.53
CA ALA A 705 -5.80 -13.46 4.82
C ALA A 705 -5.40 -13.77 3.36
N VAL A 706 -4.88 -12.79 2.62
CA VAL A 706 -4.43 -12.97 1.22
C VAL A 706 -3.30 -14.01 1.12
N ARG A 707 -2.21 -13.85 1.89
CA ARG A 707 -1.08 -14.80 1.88
C ARG A 707 -1.53 -16.23 2.21
N LEU A 708 -2.32 -16.41 3.27
CA LEU A 708 -2.78 -17.74 3.67
C LEU A 708 -3.76 -18.34 2.66
N ALA A 709 -4.60 -17.54 2.01
CA ALA A 709 -5.49 -18.03 0.95
C ALA A 709 -4.73 -18.47 -0.31
N LEU A 710 -3.66 -17.77 -0.68
CA LEU A 710 -2.86 -18.10 -1.88
C LEU A 710 -1.93 -19.30 -1.64
N SER A 711 -1.29 -19.40 -0.46
CA SER A 711 -0.47 -20.57 -0.08
C SER A 711 -1.31 -21.85 0.08
N LEU A 712 -2.51 -21.76 0.69
CA LEU A 712 -3.51 -22.84 0.70
C LEU A 712 -4.15 -23.12 -0.67
N ARG A 713 -3.74 -22.39 -1.73
CA ARG A 713 -4.24 -22.49 -3.11
C ARG A 713 -5.77 -22.42 -3.19
N LEU A 714 -6.39 -21.54 -2.40
CA LEU A 714 -7.84 -21.31 -2.48
C LEU A 714 -8.26 -20.70 -3.82
N ASN A 715 -7.30 -20.16 -4.58
CA ASN A 715 -7.47 -19.54 -5.89
C ASN A 715 -7.55 -20.53 -7.07
N ARG A 716 -7.51 -21.85 -6.84
CA ARG A 716 -7.61 -22.87 -7.91
C ARG A 716 -8.29 -24.15 -7.44
N GLU A 717 -8.74 -24.96 -8.40
CA GLU A 717 -9.21 -26.33 -8.19
C GLU A 717 -8.39 -27.32 -9.05
N ASP A 718 -8.19 -28.55 -8.56
CA ASP A 718 -7.35 -29.56 -9.22
C ASP A 718 -8.03 -30.14 -10.48
N GLU A 719 -7.26 -30.59 -11.49
CA GLU A 719 -7.80 -30.96 -12.82
C GLU A 719 -8.85 -32.09 -12.80
N ASP A 720 -8.75 -33.05 -11.88
CA ASP A 720 -9.78 -34.08 -11.67
C ASP A 720 -11.15 -33.49 -11.29
N THR A 721 -11.17 -32.27 -10.75
CA THR A 721 -12.40 -31.52 -10.44
C THR A 721 -12.99 -30.86 -11.68
N LEU A 722 -12.15 -30.42 -12.63
CA LEU A 722 -12.55 -29.79 -13.88
C LEU A 722 -13.14 -30.81 -14.87
N SER A 723 -12.60 -32.04 -14.89
CA SER A 723 -13.12 -33.13 -15.72
C SER A 723 -14.45 -33.69 -15.17
N ALA A 724 -14.56 -33.87 -13.85
CA ALA A 724 -15.74 -34.43 -13.18
C ALA A 724 -17.00 -33.54 -13.27
N GLN A 725 -16.87 -32.23 -13.47
CA GLN A 725 -18.03 -31.33 -13.67
C GLN A 725 -18.48 -31.20 -15.14
N ASN A 726 -17.61 -31.54 -16.10
CA ASN A 726 -17.92 -31.49 -17.54
C ASN A 726 -18.42 -32.83 -18.12
N SER A 727 -18.10 -33.96 -17.47
CA SER A 727 -18.57 -35.29 -17.91
C SER A 727 -19.86 -35.71 -17.21
N PHE A 728 -20.99 -35.59 -17.90
CA PHE A 728 -22.32 -36.00 -17.40
C PHE A 728 -22.60 -37.52 -17.48
N ASP A 729 -21.58 -38.38 -17.44
CA ASP A 729 -21.73 -39.85 -17.39
C ASP A 729 -21.30 -40.44 -16.04
N LEU A 730 -22.18 -40.30 -15.03
CA LEU A 730 -22.03 -40.82 -13.66
C LEU A 730 -22.08 -42.38 -13.56
N ARG A 731 -21.56 -43.09 -14.56
CA ARG A 731 -21.60 -44.56 -14.65
C ARG A 731 -20.26 -45.23 -14.96
N GLN A 732 -19.18 -44.47 -15.20
CA GLN A 732 -17.89 -45.01 -15.63
C GLN A 732 -16.70 -44.57 -14.75
N ASN A 733 -16.81 -44.81 -13.43
CA ASN A 733 -15.73 -45.34 -12.57
C ASN A 733 -16.26 -45.50 -11.14
N HIS A 734 -16.05 -46.68 -10.53
CA HIS A 734 -16.79 -47.06 -9.32
C HIS A 734 -16.06 -46.79 -7.99
N ASP A 735 -14.75 -46.49 -8.01
CA ASP A 735 -13.91 -46.58 -6.81
C ASP A 735 -13.73 -45.27 -6.00
N THR A 736 -14.06 -44.09 -6.55
CA THR A 736 -13.97 -42.80 -5.83
C THR A 736 -15.05 -41.79 -6.23
N GLN A 737 -16.30 -42.01 -5.79
CA GLN A 737 -17.28 -40.92 -5.72
C GLN A 737 -16.95 -40.01 -4.51
N PRO A 738 -16.88 -38.68 -4.67
CA PRO A 738 -16.60 -37.76 -3.56
C PRO A 738 -17.77 -37.77 -2.56
N THR A 739 -17.49 -37.79 -1.27
CA THR A 739 -18.53 -37.78 -0.23
C THR A 739 -19.18 -36.41 -0.12
N LEU A 740 -20.36 -36.33 0.52
CA LEU A 740 -21.00 -35.06 0.84
C LEU A 740 -20.05 -34.12 1.61
N ALA A 741 -19.24 -34.65 2.53
CA ALA A 741 -18.26 -33.87 3.29
C ALA A 741 -17.12 -33.33 2.42
N ASP A 742 -16.69 -34.06 1.39
CA ASP A 742 -15.68 -33.57 0.42
C ASP A 742 -16.26 -32.45 -0.45
N VAL A 743 -17.52 -32.60 -0.89
CA VAL A 743 -18.23 -31.56 -1.65
C VAL A 743 -18.44 -30.31 -0.79
N GLU A 744 -18.83 -30.49 0.47
CA GLU A 744 -19.01 -29.39 1.43
C GLU A 744 -17.70 -28.67 1.73
N ALA A 745 -16.61 -29.38 2.04
CA ALA A 745 -15.29 -28.78 2.30
C ALA A 745 -14.71 -28.07 1.08
N ARG A 746 -14.96 -28.58 -0.14
CA ARG A 746 -14.61 -27.88 -1.39
C ARG A 746 -15.40 -26.58 -1.54
N GLU A 747 -16.67 -26.57 -1.19
CA GLU A 747 -17.51 -25.37 -1.27
C GLU A 747 -17.19 -24.33 -0.19
N GLU A 748 -16.87 -24.75 1.04
CA GLU A 748 -16.33 -23.86 2.08
C GLU A 748 -15.06 -23.15 1.57
N ARG A 749 -14.14 -23.87 0.91
CA ARG A 749 -12.94 -23.28 0.27
C ARG A 749 -13.31 -22.22 -0.78
N ARG A 750 -14.24 -22.51 -1.70
CA ARG A 750 -14.71 -21.54 -2.72
C ARG A 750 -15.30 -20.30 -2.07
N ARG A 751 -16.17 -20.47 -1.08
CA ARG A 751 -16.87 -19.37 -0.41
C ARG A 751 -15.90 -18.45 0.36
N VAL A 752 -14.86 -18.99 0.99
CA VAL A 752 -13.78 -18.18 1.61
C VAL A 752 -13.00 -17.42 0.52
N PHE A 753 -12.62 -18.07 -0.59
CA PHE A 753 -11.92 -17.39 -1.68
C PHE A 753 -12.73 -16.24 -2.27
N TRP A 754 -14.00 -16.48 -2.61
CA TRP A 754 -14.84 -15.46 -3.24
C TRP A 754 -15.25 -14.33 -2.29
N LEU A 755 -15.35 -14.58 -0.97
CA LEU A 755 -15.50 -13.51 0.03
C LEU A 755 -14.23 -12.64 0.10
N LEU A 756 -13.05 -13.25 0.02
CA LEU A 756 -11.78 -12.55 -0.05
C LEU A 756 -11.66 -11.74 -1.33
N TYR A 757 -11.89 -12.34 -2.51
CA TYR A 757 -11.89 -11.66 -3.81
C TYR A 757 -12.78 -10.40 -3.77
N ALA A 758 -14.04 -10.53 -3.33
CA ALA A 758 -14.98 -9.41 -3.27
C ALA A 758 -14.52 -8.31 -2.28
N LEU A 759 -13.90 -8.71 -1.16
CA LEU A 759 -13.36 -7.76 -0.18
C LEU A 759 -12.10 -7.04 -0.68
N ASP A 760 -11.26 -7.66 -1.52
CA ASP A 760 -10.07 -7.01 -2.11
C ASP A 760 -10.45 -5.77 -2.92
N ARG A 761 -11.44 -5.86 -3.82
CA ARG A 761 -11.91 -4.71 -4.62
C ARG A 761 -12.55 -3.63 -3.75
N HIS A 762 -13.37 -4.02 -2.77
CA HIS A 762 -13.99 -3.08 -1.83
C HIS A 762 -12.94 -2.31 -0.99
N LEU A 763 -11.90 -3.00 -0.51
CA LEU A 763 -10.82 -2.37 0.26
C LEU A 763 -9.85 -1.59 -0.64
N ALA A 764 -9.61 -2.03 -1.86
CA ALA A 764 -8.78 -1.33 -2.85
C ALA A 764 -9.40 0.01 -3.25
N LEU A 765 -10.71 0.06 -3.54
CA LEU A 765 -11.45 1.32 -3.69
C LEU A 765 -11.36 2.16 -2.40
N SER A 766 -11.65 1.57 -1.24
CA SER A 766 -11.67 2.29 0.05
C SER A 766 -10.32 2.92 0.43
N PHE A 767 -9.19 2.33 0.03
CA PHE A 767 -7.85 2.75 0.41
C PHE A 767 -6.95 3.19 -0.75
N ASN A 768 -7.52 3.43 -1.94
CA ASN A 768 -6.80 3.82 -3.15
C ASN A 768 -5.61 2.89 -3.49
N ARG A 769 -5.82 1.57 -3.38
CA ARG A 769 -4.79 0.54 -3.61
C ARG A 769 -5.00 -0.16 -4.94
N THR A 770 -3.93 -0.74 -5.48
CA THR A 770 -4.02 -1.80 -6.49
C THR A 770 -4.61 -3.08 -5.89
N LEU A 771 -5.14 -3.95 -6.74
CA LEU A 771 -5.63 -5.28 -6.35
C LEU A 771 -4.48 -6.18 -5.88
N GLN A 772 -4.74 -7.09 -4.95
CA GLN A 772 -3.79 -8.14 -4.52
C GLN A 772 -4.16 -9.53 -5.05
N VAL A 773 -5.40 -9.72 -5.48
CA VAL A 773 -5.88 -10.95 -6.14
C VAL A 773 -6.33 -10.57 -7.55
N PRO A 774 -5.44 -10.59 -8.57
CA PRO A 774 -5.82 -10.27 -9.95
C PRO A 774 -6.69 -11.37 -10.57
N ASP A 775 -7.56 -11.02 -11.51
CA ASP A 775 -8.51 -11.97 -12.12
C ASP A 775 -7.80 -13.11 -12.87
N SER A 776 -6.61 -12.85 -13.41
CA SER A 776 -5.75 -13.85 -14.06
C SER A 776 -5.33 -15.03 -13.15
N CYS A 777 -5.42 -14.89 -11.82
CA CYS A 777 -5.14 -15.98 -10.88
C CYS A 777 -6.38 -16.77 -10.44
N CYS A 778 -7.59 -16.43 -10.89
CA CYS A 778 -8.86 -16.95 -10.35
C CYS A 778 -9.34 -18.22 -11.08
N GLN A 779 -8.76 -19.38 -10.75
CA GLN A 779 -9.05 -20.68 -11.38
C GLN A 779 -10.06 -21.52 -10.56
N VAL A 780 -11.12 -20.87 -10.05
CA VAL A 780 -12.12 -21.45 -9.11
C VAL A 780 -13.51 -21.41 -9.76
N PHE A 781 -14.37 -22.40 -9.49
CA PHE A 781 -15.78 -22.28 -9.86
C PHE A 781 -16.50 -21.20 -9.04
N SER A 782 -17.51 -20.57 -9.64
CA SER A 782 -18.47 -19.70 -8.95
C SER A 782 -19.12 -20.39 -7.73
N PRO A 783 -19.48 -19.68 -6.65
CA PRO A 783 -20.16 -20.29 -5.50
C PRO A 783 -21.52 -20.88 -5.85
N LEU A 784 -21.93 -21.92 -5.13
CA LEU A 784 -23.31 -22.41 -5.17
C LEU A 784 -24.29 -21.35 -4.64
N PRO A 785 -25.47 -21.20 -5.27
CA PRO A 785 -26.59 -20.42 -4.72
C PRO A 785 -26.90 -20.81 -3.27
N GLU A 786 -27.33 -19.84 -2.45
CA GLU A 786 -27.48 -20.05 -1.00
C GLU A 786 -28.55 -21.09 -0.62
N ASP A 787 -29.59 -21.22 -1.43
CA ASP A 787 -30.63 -22.24 -1.27
C ASP A 787 -30.13 -23.65 -1.65
N VAL A 788 -29.27 -23.77 -2.67
CA VAL A 788 -28.55 -25.02 -3.00
C VAL A 788 -27.54 -25.37 -1.92
N TRP A 789 -26.84 -24.37 -1.36
CA TRP A 789 -25.85 -24.55 -0.29
C TRP A 789 -26.49 -25.04 1.01
N GLU A 790 -27.54 -24.38 1.51
CA GLU A 790 -28.19 -24.83 2.75
C GLU A 790 -28.91 -26.18 2.60
N ASN A 791 -29.29 -26.58 1.38
CA ASN A 791 -29.91 -27.87 1.08
C ASN A 791 -28.96 -28.84 0.33
N LEU A 792 -27.65 -28.76 0.60
CA LEU A 792 -26.62 -29.55 -0.10
C LEU A 792 -26.89 -31.06 -0.11
N ASP A 793 -27.46 -31.62 0.96
CA ASP A 793 -27.90 -33.03 1.03
C ASP A 793 -28.90 -33.42 -0.07
N GLU A 794 -29.77 -32.51 -0.50
CA GLU A 794 -30.71 -32.75 -1.60
C GLU A 794 -30.02 -32.58 -2.95
N ALA A 795 -29.28 -31.47 -3.14
CA ALA A 795 -28.53 -31.20 -4.37
C ALA A 795 -27.53 -32.33 -4.73
N TYR A 796 -26.82 -32.87 -3.73
CA TYR A 796 -25.90 -34.00 -3.88
C TYR A 796 -26.61 -35.29 -4.34
N ARG A 797 -27.90 -35.46 -3.99
CA ARG A 797 -28.72 -36.62 -4.41
C ARG A 797 -29.46 -36.40 -5.73
N SER A 798 -29.83 -35.16 -6.07
CA SER A 798 -30.54 -34.83 -7.32
C SER A 798 -29.61 -34.54 -8.51
N GLY A 799 -28.36 -34.19 -8.24
CA GLY A 799 -27.41 -33.64 -9.20
C GLY A 799 -27.12 -32.16 -8.89
N MET A 800 -25.83 -31.81 -8.89
CA MET A 800 -25.35 -30.45 -8.63
C MET A 800 -25.61 -29.53 -9.84
N PRO A 801 -25.87 -28.22 -9.64
CA PRO A 801 -25.98 -27.27 -10.74
C PRO A 801 -24.64 -27.10 -11.48
N ALA A 802 -24.72 -26.81 -12.78
CA ALA A 802 -23.56 -26.42 -13.59
C ALA A 802 -23.05 -25.03 -13.17
N ARG A 803 -21.74 -24.78 -13.35
CA ARG A 803 -21.05 -23.57 -12.87
C ARG A 803 -20.00 -23.10 -13.86
N SER A 804 -19.82 -21.79 -13.97
CA SER A 804 -18.68 -21.21 -14.69
C SER A 804 -17.42 -21.24 -13.82
N PRO A 805 -16.24 -21.59 -14.38
CA PRO A 805 -14.96 -21.24 -13.78
C PRO A 805 -14.71 -19.74 -13.92
N GLY A 806 -13.97 -19.17 -12.97
CA GLY A 806 -13.57 -17.76 -12.99
C GLY A 806 -14.64 -16.78 -12.47
N PRO A 807 -14.32 -15.47 -12.53
CA PRO A 807 -15.13 -14.39 -11.98
C PRO A 807 -16.47 -14.23 -12.74
N PRO A 808 -17.64 -14.29 -12.07
CA PRO A 808 -18.93 -14.14 -12.73
C PRO A 808 -19.30 -12.66 -12.90
N THR A 809 -19.60 -12.21 -14.13
CA THR A 809 -19.92 -10.80 -14.46
C THR A 809 -21.41 -10.44 -14.38
N ASN A 810 -22.30 -11.44 -14.36
CA ASN A 810 -23.76 -11.24 -14.38
C ASN A 810 -24.40 -11.60 -13.03
N ILE A 811 -25.41 -10.81 -12.65
CA ILE A 811 -26.21 -11.05 -11.44
C ILE A 811 -27.17 -12.23 -11.69
N SER A 812 -27.13 -13.22 -10.81
CA SER A 812 -27.80 -14.52 -11.01
C SER A 812 -28.77 -14.91 -9.89
N GLY A 813 -29.03 -14.02 -8.92
CA GLY A 813 -29.81 -14.31 -7.73
C GLY A 813 -29.60 -13.29 -6.61
N ALA A 814 -30.33 -13.47 -5.51
CA ALA A 814 -30.32 -12.53 -4.38
C ALA A 814 -29.26 -12.82 -3.31
N SER A 815 -28.58 -13.97 -3.34
CA SER A 815 -27.52 -14.24 -2.36
C SER A 815 -26.27 -13.38 -2.60
N PHE A 816 -25.48 -13.14 -1.55
CA PHE A 816 -24.29 -12.28 -1.59
C PHE A 816 -23.36 -12.57 -2.78
N PHE A 817 -23.06 -13.84 -3.04
CA PHE A 817 -22.19 -14.25 -4.15
C PHE A 817 -22.87 -14.20 -5.54
N GLN A 818 -24.18 -14.03 -5.60
CA GLN A 818 -24.93 -13.95 -6.86
C GLN A 818 -25.26 -12.51 -7.30
N TYR A 819 -25.26 -11.53 -6.37
CA TYR A 819 -25.43 -10.10 -6.72
C TYR A 819 -24.16 -9.26 -6.47
N PHE A 820 -23.49 -9.42 -5.31
CA PHE A 820 -22.40 -8.52 -4.93
C PHE A 820 -21.08 -8.88 -5.60
N LEU A 821 -20.80 -10.18 -5.77
CA LEU A 821 -19.58 -10.63 -6.44
C LEU A 821 -19.46 -10.08 -7.88
N PRO A 822 -20.48 -10.16 -8.77
CA PRO A 822 -20.44 -9.53 -10.10
C PRO A 822 -20.10 -8.04 -10.09
N LEU A 823 -20.69 -7.28 -9.16
CA LEU A 823 -20.39 -5.86 -8.99
C LEU A 823 -18.92 -5.63 -8.58
N MET A 824 -18.33 -6.55 -7.82
CA MET A 824 -16.93 -6.50 -7.42
C MET A 824 -15.96 -6.98 -8.51
N VAL A 825 -16.39 -7.81 -9.46
CA VAL A 825 -15.60 -8.13 -10.67
C VAL A 825 -15.40 -6.84 -11.48
N ILE A 826 -16.51 -6.20 -11.84
CA ILE A 826 -16.51 -4.97 -12.66
C ILE A 826 -15.79 -3.81 -11.95
N LEU A 827 -15.93 -3.70 -10.62
CA LEU A 827 -15.14 -2.75 -9.83
C LEU A 827 -13.63 -3.04 -9.91
N GLY A 828 -13.23 -4.30 -10.06
CA GLY A 828 -11.84 -4.70 -10.28
C GLY A 828 -11.28 -4.12 -11.58
N ASP A 829 -11.98 -4.31 -12.69
CA ASP A 829 -11.59 -3.74 -13.99
C ASP A 829 -11.49 -2.20 -13.93
N ILE A 830 -12.43 -1.55 -13.23
CA ILE A 830 -12.44 -0.09 -13.00
C ILE A 830 -11.23 0.36 -12.15
N ILE A 831 -10.84 -0.42 -11.14
CA ILE A 831 -9.64 -0.16 -10.32
C ILE A 831 -8.36 -0.33 -11.15
N GLU A 832 -8.24 -1.40 -11.95
CA GLU A 832 -7.07 -1.63 -12.80
C GLU A 832 -6.95 -0.55 -13.89
N ALA A 833 -8.04 -0.20 -14.57
CA ALA A 833 -8.08 0.90 -15.53
C ALA A 833 -7.71 2.26 -14.90
N HIS A 834 -8.18 2.55 -13.68
CA HIS A 834 -7.83 3.76 -12.95
C HIS A 834 -6.33 3.84 -12.63
N HIS A 835 -5.73 2.76 -12.10
CA HIS A 835 -4.29 2.74 -11.80
C HIS A 835 -3.44 2.73 -13.07
N TYR A 836 -3.90 2.10 -14.16
CA TYR A 836 -3.25 2.15 -15.47
C TYR A 836 -3.21 3.58 -16.03
N GLN A 837 -4.34 4.31 -16.02
CA GLN A 837 -4.41 5.73 -16.41
C GLN A 837 -3.50 6.62 -15.56
N ASN A 838 -3.22 6.27 -14.30
CA ASN A 838 -2.30 7.00 -13.41
C ASN A 838 -0.83 6.51 -13.49
N HIS A 839 -0.54 5.47 -14.28
CA HIS A 839 0.78 4.87 -14.39
C HIS A 839 1.74 5.77 -15.21
N PRO A 840 2.91 6.17 -14.68
CA PRO A 840 3.74 7.25 -15.28
C PRO A 840 4.23 6.98 -16.70
N ARG A 841 4.34 5.70 -17.10
CA ARG A 841 4.76 5.28 -18.45
C ARG A 841 3.58 4.85 -19.35
N LEU A 842 2.51 4.29 -18.77
CA LEU A 842 1.46 3.58 -19.52
C LEU A 842 0.14 4.34 -19.61
N GLY A 843 -0.16 5.23 -18.66
CA GLY A 843 -1.35 6.10 -18.69
C GLY A 843 -1.35 7.18 -19.78
N ARG A 844 -0.37 7.13 -20.70
CA ARG A 844 -0.28 7.98 -21.90
C ARG A 844 -0.98 7.35 -23.11
N PHE A 845 -1.26 6.05 -23.07
CA PHE A 845 -2.00 5.35 -24.12
C PHE A 845 -3.50 5.61 -23.99
N ASP A 846 -4.20 5.60 -25.12
CA ASP A 846 -5.65 5.68 -25.14
C ASP A 846 -6.28 4.44 -24.47
N MET A 847 -7.33 4.69 -23.70
CA MET A 847 -8.08 3.71 -22.92
C MET A 847 -9.55 3.63 -23.32
N ASP A 848 -10.02 4.38 -24.34
CA ASP A 848 -11.42 4.40 -24.75
C ASP A 848 -11.95 3.01 -25.14
N HIS A 849 -11.11 2.13 -25.71
CA HIS A 849 -11.51 0.74 -25.98
C HIS A 849 -11.77 -0.04 -24.68
N THR A 850 -10.84 0.02 -23.71
CA THR A 850 -10.98 -0.65 -22.41
C THR A 850 -12.16 -0.09 -21.61
N VAL A 851 -12.35 1.23 -21.61
CA VAL A 851 -13.51 1.89 -21.00
C VAL A 851 -14.81 1.42 -21.66
N GLY A 852 -14.84 1.31 -22.99
CA GLY A 852 -15.99 0.76 -23.73
C GLY A 852 -16.30 -0.69 -23.39
N CYS A 853 -15.29 -1.54 -23.21
CA CYS A 853 -15.46 -2.93 -22.75
C CYS A 853 -16.08 -2.98 -21.34
N ILE A 854 -15.55 -2.20 -20.39
CA ILE A 854 -16.06 -2.16 -19.01
C ILE A 854 -17.48 -1.59 -18.96
N ALA A 855 -17.77 -0.52 -19.72
CA ALA A 855 -19.13 0.03 -19.85
C ALA A 855 -20.10 -1.03 -20.39
N GLY A 856 -19.68 -1.82 -21.38
CA GLY A 856 -20.44 -2.97 -21.90
C GLY A 856 -20.66 -4.08 -20.86
N MET A 857 -19.74 -4.27 -19.92
CA MET A 857 -19.91 -5.20 -18.78
C MET A 857 -20.89 -4.66 -17.74
N ILE A 858 -20.85 -3.36 -17.42
CA ILE A 858 -21.87 -2.72 -16.56
C ILE A 858 -23.27 -2.89 -17.19
N SER A 859 -23.41 -2.61 -18.49
CA SER A 859 -24.69 -2.77 -19.21
C SER A 859 -25.23 -4.21 -19.20
N GLN A 860 -24.36 -5.22 -19.31
CA GLN A 860 -24.76 -6.63 -19.17
C GLN A 860 -25.21 -6.96 -17.74
N CYS A 861 -24.50 -6.42 -16.75
CA CYS A 861 -24.84 -6.56 -15.33
C CYS A 861 -26.22 -5.91 -15.03
N GLU A 862 -26.46 -4.69 -15.52
CA GLU A 862 -27.77 -4.02 -15.44
C GLU A 862 -28.89 -4.84 -16.10
N ALA A 863 -28.66 -5.40 -17.30
CA ALA A 863 -29.63 -6.25 -17.98
C ALA A 863 -29.97 -7.52 -17.16
N SER A 864 -28.96 -8.16 -16.55
CA SER A 864 -29.17 -9.32 -15.67
C SER A 864 -29.95 -8.96 -14.40
N LEU A 865 -29.75 -7.77 -13.84
CA LEU A 865 -30.53 -7.26 -12.70
C LEU A 865 -31.99 -6.96 -13.08
N GLN A 866 -32.23 -6.41 -14.28
CA GLN A 866 -33.57 -6.19 -14.82
C GLN A 866 -34.32 -7.50 -15.07
N GLN A 867 -33.65 -8.53 -15.59
CA GLN A 867 -34.22 -9.88 -15.70
C GLN A 867 -34.62 -10.42 -14.32
N LEU A 868 -33.73 -10.31 -13.32
CA LEU A 868 -34.01 -10.76 -11.95
C LEU A 868 -35.23 -10.05 -11.34
N ALA A 869 -35.43 -8.77 -11.65
CA ALA A 869 -36.63 -8.04 -11.24
C ALA A 869 -37.90 -8.60 -11.90
N GLN A 870 -37.88 -8.78 -13.23
CA GLN A 870 -39.03 -9.27 -14.01
C GLN A 870 -39.47 -10.68 -13.59
N GLU A 871 -38.53 -11.59 -13.32
CA GLU A 871 -38.83 -12.95 -12.86
C GLU A 871 -39.57 -12.96 -11.50
N ASN A 872 -39.19 -12.07 -10.59
CA ASN A 872 -39.84 -11.93 -9.28
C ASN A 872 -41.23 -11.27 -9.34
N GLU A 873 -41.44 -10.35 -10.28
CA GLU A 873 -42.77 -9.80 -10.57
C GLU A 873 -43.69 -10.84 -11.24
N PHE A 874 -43.19 -11.61 -12.19
CA PHE A 874 -43.98 -12.65 -12.87
C PHE A 874 -44.44 -13.75 -11.90
N HIS A 875 -43.55 -14.22 -11.01
CA HIS A 875 -43.92 -15.16 -9.94
C HIS A 875 -44.95 -14.57 -8.93
N SER A 876 -45.21 -13.26 -8.95
CA SER A 876 -46.18 -12.62 -8.08
C SER A 876 -47.61 -12.57 -8.63
N THR A 877 -47.83 -12.79 -9.94
CA THR A 877 -49.17 -12.75 -10.54
C THR A 877 -49.82 -14.14 -10.63
N VAL A 878 -49.06 -15.18 -10.92
CA VAL A 878 -49.57 -16.54 -11.21
C VAL A 878 -50.17 -17.24 -9.97
N THR A 879 -49.81 -16.83 -8.75
CA THR A 879 -50.31 -17.43 -7.51
C THR A 879 -51.64 -16.83 -7.00
N GLY A 880 -52.20 -15.83 -7.69
CA GLY A 880 -53.37 -15.04 -7.25
C GLY A 880 -54.75 -15.60 -7.61
N THR A 881 -55.05 -16.87 -7.37
CA THR A 881 -56.38 -17.46 -7.68
C THR A 881 -57.28 -17.55 -6.44
N PRO A 882 -58.42 -16.84 -6.37
CA PRO A 882 -59.29 -16.85 -5.19
C PRO A 882 -60.14 -18.13 -5.13
N MET A 883 -59.85 -19.03 -4.20
CA MET A 883 -60.68 -20.20 -3.91
C MET A 883 -61.65 -19.98 -2.75
N LEU A 884 -62.88 -20.47 -2.92
CA LEU A 884 -64.04 -20.15 -2.10
C LEU A 884 -64.07 -20.91 -0.75
N ILE A 885 -64.66 -20.26 0.25
CA ILE A 885 -64.92 -20.82 1.58
C ILE A 885 -65.99 -21.91 1.51
N SER A 886 -65.70 -23.12 1.99
CA SER A 886 -66.74 -24.10 2.36
C SER A 886 -66.23 -25.20 3.33
N ASN A 887 -67.05 -25.53 4.33
CA ASN A 887 -67.11 -26.80 5.09
C ASN A 887 -65.90 -27.30 5.93
N LEU A 888 -65.69 -26.62 7.08
CA LEU A 888 -65.81 -27.17 8.45
C LEU A 888 -65.21 -28.55 8.87
N VAL A 889 -64.40 -28.48 9.95
CA VAL A 889 -64.35 -29.41 11.12
C VAL A 889 -63.50 -30.71 11.02
N THR A 890 -62.21 -30.65 11.38
CA THR A 890 -61.70 -31.08 12.71
C THR A 890 -60.18 -30.83 12.93
N ARG A 891 -59.82 -30.47 14.18
CA ARG A 891 -58.51 -30.64 14.88
C ARG A 891 -57.19 -30.10 14.28
N HIS A 892 -56.76 -28.97 14.86
CA HIS A 892 -55.42 -28.65 15.44
C HIS A 892 -54.10 -28.78 14.65
N GLU A 893 -53.28 -27.72 14.85
CA GLU A 893 -51.82 -27.58 14.67
C GLU A 893 -51.21 -27.40 13.26
N ASP A 894 -50.13 -26.61 13.24
CA ASP A 894 -49.24 -26.14 12.16
C ASP A 894 -49.78 -25.87 10.74
N SER A 895 -50.06 -24.60 10.46
CA SER A 895 -50.23 -24.08 9.08
C SER A 895 -49.78 -22.62 8.84
N GLY A 896 -49.15 -21.94 9.81
CA GLY A 896 -48.80 -20.51 9.70
C GLY A 896 -47.58 -20.16 8.81
N SER A 897 -46.64 -21.10 8.62
CA SER A 897 -45.28 -20.79 8.14
C SER A 897 -45.15 -20.40 6.65
N ARG A 898 -46.04 -20.88 5.77
CA ARG A 898 -45.82 -20.76 4.31
C ARG A 898 -46.10 -19.38 3.68
N VAL A 899 -46.87 -18.51 4.32
CA VAL A 899 -47.21 -17.18 3.76
C VAL A 899 -46.10 -16.16 4.04
N GLY A 900 -45.51 -16.18 5.25
CA GLY A 900 -44.43 -15.27 5.65
C GLY A 900 -43.20 -15.38 4.74
N ALA A 901 -42.67 -16.60 4.58
CA ALA A 901 -41.46 -16.87 3.81
C ALA A 901 -41.52 -16.42 2.34
N SER A 902 -42.71 -16.35 1.73
CA SER A 902 -42.88 -15.80 0.38
C SER A 902 -42.79 -14.26 0.37
N SER A 903 -43.34 -13.61 1.40
CA SER A 903 -43.31 -12.14 1.51
C SER A 903 -41.93 -11.63 1.92
N GLU A 904 -41.26 -12.32 2.85
CA GLU A 904 -39.88 -12.05 3.28
C GLU A 904 -38.91 -12.16 2.08
N ARG A 905 -38.98 -13.27 1.33
CA ARG A 905 -38.19 -13.46 0.11
C ARG A 905 -38.40 -12.31 -0.88
N LYS A 906 -39.65 -11.91 -1.14
CA LYS A 906 -39.94 -10.77 -2.04
C LYS A 906 -39.37 -9.43 -1.53
N SER A 907 -39.37 -9.19 -0.22
CA SER A 907 -38.71 -7.98 0.33
C SER A 907 -37.20 -8.00 0.12
N HIS A 908 -36.55 -9.16 0.32
CA HIS A 908 -35.11 -9.35 0.15
C HIS A 908 -34.66 -9.10 -1.31
N TYR A 909 -35.38 -9.63 -2.32
CA TYR A 909 -35.08 -9.33 -3.73
C TYR A 909 -35.21 -7.83 -4.05
N ARG A 910 -36.20 -7.12 -3.51
CA ARG A 910 -36.34 -5.67 -3.72
C ARG A 910 -35.18 -4.87 -3.11
N LEU A 911 -34.64 -5.30 -1.97
CA LEU A 911 -33.43 -4.72 -1.39
C LEU A 911 -32.22 -4.97 -2.31
N VAL A 912 -32.00 -6.21 -2.74
CA VAL A 912 -30.91 -6.54 -3.70
C VAL A 912 -30.98 -5.68 -4.95
N ILE A 913 -32.16 -5.51 -5.55
CA ILE A 913 -32.35 -4.70 -6.76
C ILE A 913 -32.01 -3.23 -6.50
N ALA A 914 -32.54 -2.62 -5.44
CA ALA A 914 -32.30 -1.20 -5.14
C ALA A 914 -30.82 -0.91 -4.79
N TYR A 915 -30.19 -1.76 -3.96
CA TYR A 915 -28.78 -1.61 -3.61
C TYR A 915 -27.85 -1.90 -4.80
N SER A 916 -28.16 -2.88 -5.65
CA SER A 916 -27.35 -3.19 -6.84
C SER A 916 -27.46 -2.09 -7.90
N SER A 917 -28.66 -1.53 -8.12
CA SER A 917 -28.87 -0.37 -9.01
C SER A 917 -28.06 0.84 -8.56
N HIS A 918 -28.06 1.18 -7.26
CA HIS A 918 -27.20 2.23 -6.73
C HIS A 918 -25.72 1.96 -7.03
N ILE A 919 -25.23 0.74 -6.75
CA ILE A 919 -23.83 0.40 -6.98
C ILE A 919 -23.47 0.47 -8.47
N LEU A 920 -24.30 -0.04 -9.38
CA LEU A 920 -24.07 0.00 -10.84
C LEU A 920 -23.92 1.44 -11.35
N HIS A 921 -24.78 2.35 -10.90
CA HIS A 921 -24.64 3.78 -11.24
C HIS A 921 -23.38 4.40 -10.60
N VAL A 922 -22.95 3.97 -9.41
CA VAL A 922 -21.66 4.38 -8.83
C VAL A 922 -20.48 3.80 -9.63
N LEU A 923 -20.58 2.60 -10.21
CA LEU A 923 -19.56 2.05 -11.11
C LEU A 923 -19.41 2.90 -12.38
N HIS A 924 -20.51 3.39 -12.98
CA HIS A 924 -20.43 4.38 -14.05
C HIS A 924 -19.77 5.70 -13.60
N VAL A 925 -20.11 6.23 -12.42
CA VAL A 925 -19.47 7.45 -11.87
C VAL A 925 -17.96 7.23 -11.64
N LEU A 926 -17.53 6.02 -11.27
CA LEU A 926 -16.12 5.68 -11.11
C LEU A 926 -15.39 5.44 -12.44
N LEU A 927 -16.05 4.86 -13.45
CA LEU A 927 -15.45 4.56 -14.75
C LEU A 927 -15.21 5.83 -15.60
N HIS A 928 -16.17 6.75 -15.61
CA HIS A 928 -16.11 7.96 -16.45
C HIS A 928 -15.58 9.19 -15.68
N GLY A 929 -15.49 9.11 -14.35
CA GLY A 929 -15.33 10.26 -13.46
C GLY A 929 -14.05 10.31 -12.64
N LYS A 930 -13.77 11.50 -12.09
CA LYS A 930 -12.66 11.72 -11.16
C LYS A 930 -12.97 11.12 -9.79
N TRP A 931 -12.07 10.30 -9.26
CA TRP A 931 -12.24 9.67 -7.95
C TRP A 931 -11.94 10.63 -6.79
N ASP A 932 -11.20 11.71 -7.05
CA ASP A 932 -10.78 12.67 -6.04
C ASP A 932 -11.68 13.91 -6.00
N ALA A 933 -12.38 14.11 -4.87
CA ALA A 933 -13.33 15.20 -4.68
C ALA A 933 -12.71 16.60 -4.72
N ILE A 934 -11.40 16.77 -4.44
CA ILE A 934 -10.74 18.07 -4.53
C ILE A 934 -10.37 18.37 -5.99
N SER A 935 -9.73 17.43 -6.69
CA SER A 935 -9.40 17.56 -8.12
C SER A 935 -10.64 17.69 -9.02
N MET A 936 -11.80 17.20 -8.55
CA MET A 936 -13.12 17.43 -9.16
C MET A 936 -13.65 18.86 -8.94
N LEU A 937 -13.48 19.42 -7.74
CA LEU A 937 -13.92 20.79 -7.42
C LEU A 937 -13.05 21.85 -8.10
N ASP A 938 -11.74 21.60 -8.21
CA ASP A 938 -10.76 22.50 -8.82
C ASP A 938 -10.93 22.60 -10.35
N ASN A 939 -11.12 21.47 -11.05
CA ASN A 939 -11.35 21.44 -12.51
C ASN A 939 -10.23 22.15 -13.30
N GLU A 940 -8.97 21.80 -13.01
CA GLU A 940 -7.76 22.40 -13.62
C GLU A 940 -7.55 22.01 -15.11
N ASP A 941 -8.38 21.11 -15.63
CA ASP A 941 -8.30 20.43 -16.92
C ASP A 941 -9.59 20.57 -17.76
N ASP A 942 -10.52 21.44 -17.34
CA ASP A 942 -11.84 21.65 -17.93
C ASP A 942 -12.70 20.38 -18.13
N TRP A 943 -12.46 19.32 -17.34
CA TRP A 943 -13.18 18.05 -17.40
C TRP A 943 -14.72 18.18 -17.37
N ILE A 944 -15.26 19.18 -16.66
CA ILE A 944 -16.71 19.49 -16.59
C ILE A 944 -17.33 19.77 -17.98
N THR A 945 -16.53 20.14 -18.98
CA THR A 945 -17.00 20.38 -20.36
C THR A 945 -17.09 19.10 -21.23
N THR A 946 -16.58 17.97 -20.74
CA THR A 946 -16.44 16.73 -21.53
C THR A 946 -17.71 15.88 -21.55
N PRO A 947 -17.92 15.03 -22.59
CA PRO A 947 -19.02 14.05 -22.60
C PRO A 947 -19.02 13.13 -21.38
N ARG A 948 -17.84 12.71 -20.91
CA ARG A 948 -17.67 11.87 -19.70
C ARG A 948 -18.25 12.51 -18.44
N PHE A 949 -18.22 13.85 -18.33
CA PHE A 949 -18.88 14.55 -17.23
C PHE A 949 -20.41 14.45 -17.30
N ALA A 950 -21.00 14.52 -18.49
CA ALA A 950 -22.46 14.38 -18.67
C ALA A 950 -22.95 12.96 -18.31
N GLU A 951 -22.15 11.93 -18.61
CA GLU A 951 -22.40 10.55 -18.19
C GLU A 951 -22.35 10.43 -16.65
N CYS A 952 -21.29 10.94 -16.01
CA CYS A 952 -21.18 10.99 -14.54
C CYS A 952 -22.33 11.77 -13.89
N ALA A 953 -22.74 12.89 -14.48
CA ALA A 953 -23.84 13.72 -14.00
C ALA A 953 -25.16 12.94 -13.98
N SER A 954 -25.48 12.24 -15.06
CA SER A 954 -26.68 11.42 -15.18
C SER A 954 -26.68 10.29 -14.12
N HIS A 955 -25.61 9.51 -14.06
CA HIS A 955 -25.53 8.38 -13.12
C HIS A 955 -25.44 8.81 -11.65
N ALA A 956 -24.87 9.97 -11.31
CA ALA A 956 -24.87 10.48 -9.94
C ALA A 956 -26.29 10.89 -9.47
N ILE A 957 -27.11 11.44 -10.37
CA ILE A 957 -28.52 11.73 -10.07
C ILE A 957 -29.29 10.42 -9.89
N ALA A 958 -29.19 9.48 -10.84
CA ALA A 958 -29.84 8.16 -10.75
C ALA A 958 -29.40 7.38 -9.50
N ALA A 959 -28.12 7.46 -9.11
CA ALA A 959 -27.61 6.87 -7.86
C ALA A 959 -28.29 7.47 -6.62
N SER A 960 -28.65 8.76 -6.63
CA SER A 960 -29.40 9.41 -5.54
C SER A 960 -30.89 9.04 -5.51
N GLU A 961 -31.48 8.78 -6.68
CA GLU A 961 -32.85 8.26 -6.80
C GLU A 961 -32.92 6.82 -6.27
N ALA A 962 -31.94 5.98 -6.60
CA ALA A 962 -31.77 4.65 -6.01
C ALA A 962 -31.59 4.72 -4.48
N VAL A 963 -30.85 5.69 -3.94
CA VAL A 963 -30.78 5.94 -2.47
C VAL A 963 -32.14 6.33 -1.90
N SER A 964 -32.95 7.10 -2.63
CA SER A 964 -34.33 7.43 -2.23
C SER A 964 -35.18 6.16 -2.10
N ASP A 965 -35.07 5.22 -3.04
CA ASP A 965 -35.80 3.95 -3.00
C ASP A 965 -35.26 2.98 -1.94
N ILE A 966 -33.94 2.91 -1.75
CA ILE A 966 -33.33 2.19 -0.62
C ILE A 966 -33.93 2.72 0.71
N LEU A 967 -33.97 4.03 0.93
CA LEU A 967 -34.54 4.62 2.15
C LEU A 967 -36.07 4.45 2.32
N LYS A 968 -36.79 3.98 1.29
CA LYS A 968 -38.21 3.58 1.37
C LYS A 968 -38.37 2.10 1.74
N LEU A 969 -37.36 1.26 1.48
CA LEU A 969 -37.38 -0.19 1.73
C LEU A 969 -36.62 -0.58 3.01
N ASP A 970 -35.52 0.10 3.29
CA ASP A 970 -34.59 -0.11 4.41
C ASP A 970 -34.24 1.27 5.01
N PRO A 971 -35.17 1.90 5.76
CA PRO A 971 -35.01 3.26 6.27
C PRO A 971 -33.90 3.40 7.33
N GLU A 972 -33.35 2.28 7.81
CA GLU A 972 -32.26 2.20 8.78
C GLU A 972 -30.93 1.69 8.14
N LEU A 973 -30.90 1.48 6.82
CA LEU A 973 -29.72 1.02 6.05
C LEU A 973 -29.06 -0.25 6.63
N THR A 974 -29.89 -1.18 7.10
CA THR A 974 -29.52 -2.43 7.79
C THR A 974 -29.06 -3.54 6.85
N PHE A 975 -29.38 -3.48 5.55
CA PHE A 975 -29.13 -4.56 4.60
C PHE A 975 -27.64 -4.83 4.32
N MET A 976 -26.82 -3.77 4.16
CA MET A 976 -25.38 -3.89 3.92
C MET A 976 -24.52 -2.74 4.51
N PRO A 977 -24.72 -2.30 5.77
CA PRO A 977 -24.16 -1.06 6.32
C PRO A 977 -22.63 -0.98 6.34
N TYR A 978 -21.90 -2.10 6.39
CA TYR A 978 -20.43 -2.10 6.27
C TYR A 978 -19.97 -1.73 4.85
N LEU A 979 -20.62 -2.28 3.82
CA LEU A 979 -20.21 -2.12 2.42
C LEU A 979 -20.72 -0.82 1.81
N PHE A 980 -21.99 -0.47 2.06
CA PHE A 980 -22.68 0.65 1.40
C PHE A 980 -21.95 1.99 1.51
N GLY A 981 -21.24 2.20 2.62
CA GLY A 981 -20.67 3.49 2.97
C GLY A 981 -19.63 4.07 2.01
N ILE A 982 -18.93 3.23 1.23
CA ILE A 982 -17.97 3.70 0.21
C ILE A 982 -18.66 4.06 -1.10
N TYR A 983 -19.66 3.29 -1.53
CA TYR A 983 -20.41 3.55 -2.78
C TYR A 983 -21.23 4.83 -2.65
N LEU A 984 -21.92 4.99 -1.50
CA LEU A 984 -22.63 6.23 -1.16
C LEU A 984 -21.69 7.45 -1.16
N LEU A 985 -20.42 7.30 -0.73
CA LEU A 985 -19.44 8.39 -0.76
C LEU A 985 -19.08 8.79 -2.19
N HIS A 986 -18.64 7.85 -3.04
CA HIS A 986 -18.20 8.16 -4.40
C HIS A 986 -19.35 8.68 -5.30
N GLY A 987 -20.56 8.10 -5.18
CA GLY A 987 -21.76 8.62 -5.86
C GLY A 987 -22.13 10.05 -5.45
N SER A 988 -21.68 10.52 -4.29
CA SER A 988 -21.97 11.86 -3.77
C SER A 988 -21.00 12.95 -4.22
N PHE A 989 -19.86 12.62 -4.82
CA PHE A 989 -18.85 13.64 -5.19
C PHE A 989 -19.34 14.59 -6.30
N ILE A 990 -20.03 14.06 -7.32
CA ILE A 990 -20.63 14.87 -8.41
C ILE A 990 -21.74 15.79 -7.86
N LEU A 991 -22.56 15.29 -6.94
CA LEU A 991 -23.62 16.08 -6.29
C LEU A 991 -23.05 17.20 -5.41
N LEU A 992 -21.93 16.93 -4.72
CA LEU A 992 -21.17 17.95 -3.98
C LEU A 992 -20.57 19.02 -4.92
N LEU A 993 -20.08 18.63 -6.10
CA LEU A 993 -19.65 19.59 -7.13
C LEU A 993 -20.81 20.46 -7.63
N PHE A 994 -21.98 19.89 -7.94
CA PHE A 994 -23.15 20.70 -8.29
C PHE A 994 -23.53 21.68 -7.17
N ALA A 995 -23.52 21.23 -5.91
CA ALA A 995 -23.80 22.11 -4.78
C ALA A 995 -22.76 23.22 -4.59
N ASP A 996 -21.47 22.99 -4.88
CA ASP A 996 -20.44 24.04 -4.86
C ASP A 996 -20.63 25.06 -6.00
N ARG A 997 -21.22 24.64 -7.13
CA ARG A 997 -21.43 25.47 -8.34
C ARG A 997 -22.81 26.13 -8.43
N MET A 998 -23.81 25.74 -7.64
CA MET A 998 -25.14 26.38 -7.63
C MET A 998 -25.13 27.93 -7.49
N PRO A 999 -24.23 28.58 -6.71
CA PRO A 999 -24.14 30.05 -6.68
C PRO A 999 -23.76 30.71 -8.02
N GLN A 1000 -23.22 29.95 -8.97
CA GLN A 1000 -22.82 30.41 -10.32
C GLN A 1000 -23.91 30.08 -11.36
N LEU A 1001 -24.70 29.04 -11.14
CA LEU A 1001 -25.66 28.47 -12.10
C LEU A 1001 -27.13 28.77 -11.76
N GLY A 1002 -27.42 29.19 -10.52
CA GLY A 1002 -28.77 29.35 -9.97
C GLY A 1002 -29.23 28.13 -9.15
N PRO A 1003 -30.34 28.28 -8.40
CA PRO A 1003 -30.89 27.20 -7.57
C PRO A 1003 -31.49 26.09 -8.44
N ASN A 1004 -31.25 24.84 -8.06
CA ASN A 1004 -31.77 23.66 -8.76
C ASN A 1004 -32.40 22.69 -7.75
N GLN A 1005 -33.74 22.68 -7.72
CA GLN A 1005 -34.53 21.88 -6.77
C GLN A 1005 -34.24 20.37 -6.85
N SER A 1006 -33.88 19.84 -8.03
CA SER A 1006 -33.51 18.43 -8.19
C SER A 1006 -32.17 18.13 -7.50
N VAL A 1007 -31.16 18.99 -7.70
CA VAL A 1007 -29.86 18.88 -7.02
C VAL A 1007 -30.01 19.06 -5.51
N GLU A 1008 -30.84 20.00 -5.04
CA GLU A 1008 -31.12 20.18 -3.62
C GLU A 1008 -31.78 18.93 -3.01
N GLN A 1009 -32.79 18.35 -3.68
CA GLN A 1009 -33.47 17.14 -3.23
C GLN A 1009 -32.54 15.91 -3.23
N ALA A 1010 -31.66 15.78 -4.24
CA ALA A 1010 -30.62 14.76 -4.27
C ALA A 1010 -29.63 14.93 -3.11
N CYS A 1011 -29.17 16.16 -2.85
CA CYS A 1011 -28.27 16.46 -1.73
C CYS A 1011 -28.91 16.14 -0.37
N GLU A 1012 -30.16 16.51 -0.12
CA GLU A 1012 -30.87 16.18 1.12
C GLU A 1012 -31.08 14.66 1.28
N THR A 1013 -31.37 13.96 0.19
CA THR A 1013 -31.50 12.48 0.19
C THR A 1013 -30.17 11.81 0.58
N ILE A 1014 -29.05 12.30 0.04
CA ILE A 1014 -27.69 11.85 0.37
C ILE A 1014 -27.27 12.22 1.80
N ILE A 1015 -27.58 13.44 2.27
CA ILE A 1015 -27.33 13.87 3.65
C ILE A 1015 -28.08 12.94 4.61
N ARG A 1016 -29.37 12.66 4.36
CA ARG A 1016 -30.17 11.73 5.16
C ARG A 1016 -29.59 10.32 5.15
N ALA A 1017 -29.17 9.80 3.99
CA ALA A 1017 -28.55 8.47 3.89
C ALA A 1017 -27.24 8.40 4.71
N HIS A 1018 -26.37 9.40 4.62
CA HIS A 1018 -25.16 9.46 5.46
C HIS A 1018 -25.47 9.69 6.95
N GLU A 1019 -26.58 10.35 7.30
CA GLU A 1019 -27.01 10.47 8.70
C GLU A 1019 -27.50 9.14 9.26
N VAL A 1020 -28.28 8.36 8.49
CA VAL A 1020 -28.68 6.99 8.85
C VAL A 1020 -27.47 6.05 8.93
N CYS A 1021 -26.59 6.01 7.91
CA CYS A 1021 -25.36 5.20 7.94
C CYS A 1021 -24.55 5.40 9.22
N VAL A 1022 -24.40 6.65 9.68
CA VAL A 1022 -23.63 6.97 10.88
C VAL A 1022 -24.31 6.49 12.17
N VAL A 1023 -25.63 6.31 12.19
CA VAL A 1023 -26.36 5.69 13.32
C VAL A 1023 -26.17 4.17 13.28
N THR A 1024 -26.31 3.54 12.12
CA THR A 1024 -26.27 2.07 11.96
C THR A 1024 -24.86 1.50 12.05
N LEU A 1025 -23.86 2.18 11.49
CA LEU A 1025 -22.44 1.83 11.60
C LEU A 1025 -21.56 3.10 11.59
N THR A 1026 -21.18 3.56 12.79
CA THR A 1026 -20.64 4.90 13.04
C THR A 1026 -19.20 5.15 12.55
N THR A 1027 -18.96 5.21 11.24
CA THR A 1027 -17.62 5.53 10.68
C THR A 1027 -17.26 7.02 10.78
N GLU A 1028 -15.96 7.37 10.87
CA GLU A 1028 -15.54 8.78 10.92
C GLU A 1028 -15.67 9.51 9.57
N PHE A 1029 -15.33 8.86 8.45
CA PHE A 1029 -15.35 9.54 7.15
C PHE A 1029 -16.77 9.99 6.77
N GLN A 1030 -17.81 9.20 7.04
CA GLN A 1030 -19.21 9.61 6.87
C GLN A 1030 -19.60 10.73 7.84
N ARG A 1031 -19.17 10.66 9.11
CA ARG A 1031 -19.36 11.75 10.11
C ARG A 1031 -18.77 13.08 9.63
N ASN A 1032 -17.67 13.04 8.87
CA ASN A 1032 -16.98 14.21 8.33
C ASN A 1032 -17.56 14.67 6.98
N PHE A 1033 -17.79 13.76 6.04
CA PHE A 1033 -18.34 14.07 4.71
C PHE A 1033 -19.77 14.65 4.78
N ARG A 1034 -20.66 14.11 5.63
CA ARG A 1034 -22.01 14.68 5.80
C ARG A 1034 -21.98 16.13 6.30
N ARG A 1035 -20.96 16.52 7.09
CA ARG A 1035 -20.74 17.91 7.51
C ARG A 1035 -20.31 18.80 6.35
N VAL A 1036 -19.51 18.27 5.42
CA VAL A 1036 -19.11 18.96 4.19
C VAL A 1036 -20.34 19.23 3.33
N VAL A 1037 -21.06 18.19 2.89
CA VAL A 1037 -22.23 18.32 1.99
C VAL A 1037 -23.29 19.24 2.59
N ARG A 1038 -23.67 19.04 3.86
CA ARG A 1038 -24.65 19.88 4.55
C ARG A 1038 -24.17 21.33 4.76
N SER A 1039 -22.87 21.55 4.94
CA SER A 1039 -22.31 22.91 4.97
C SER A 1039 -22.24 23.56 3.59
N THR A 1040 -22.08 22.79 2.50
CA THR A 1040 -22.22 23.32 1.14
C THR A 1040 -23.65 23.81 0.91
N LEU A 1041 -24.62 22.93 1.13
CA LEU A 1041 -26.04 23.18 0.85
C LEU A 1041 -26.57 24.41 1.62
N TYR A 1042 -26.34 24.49 2.94
CA TYR A 1042 -26.73 25.68 3.72
C TYR A 1042 -25.95 26.96 3.35
N SER A 1043 -24.72 26.85 2.82
CA SER A 1043 -24.02 28.03 2.30
C SER A 1043 -24.67 28.55 1.02
N VAL A 1044 -25.22 27.68 0.17
CA VAL A 1044 -25.97 28.07 -1.03
C VAL A 1044 -27.31 28.69 -0.64
N GLN A 1045 -28.04 28.05 0.29
CA GLN A 1045 -29.40 28.45 0.67
C GLN A 1045 -29.49 29.72 1.54
N GLY A 1046 -28.38 30.22 2.11
CA GLY A 1046 -28.47 31.34 3.06
C GLY A 1046 -27.21 32.18 3.34
N ALA A 1047 -26.11 32.04 2.59
CA ALA A 1047 -24.92 32.86 2.84
C ALA A 1047 -24.93 34.22 2.12
N SER A 1048 -24.54 35.28 2.85
CA SER A 1048 -23.98 36.48 2.21
C SER A 1048 -22.63 36.15 1.58
N PRO A 1049 -22.26 36.70 0.40
CA PRO A 1049 -21.02 36.37 -0.30
C PRO A 1049 -19.73 36.47 0.54
N ALA A 1050 -19.72 37.33 1.57
CA ALA A 1050 -18.57 37.56 2.44
C ALA A 1050 -18.04 36.32 3.19
N GLY A 1051 -18.83 35.25 3.34
CA GLY A 1051 -18.41 34.01 4.01
C GLY A 1051 -17.94 32.88 3.09
N TRP A 1052 -18.18 32.95 1.78
CA TRP A 1052 -18.12 31.78 0.89
C TRP A 1052 -16.73 31.11 0.84
N GLU A 1053 -15.67 31.89 0.71
CA GLU A 1053 -14.30 31.35 0.63
C GLU A 1053 -13.81 30.77 1.97
N GLU A 1054 -14.28 31.24 3.14
CA GLU A 1054 -13.97 30.59 4.42
C GLU A 1054 -14.65 29.21 4.51
N HIS A 1055 -15.90 29.10 4.07
CA HIS A 1055 -16.61 27.82 3.99
C HIS A 1055 -15.92 26.87 3.00
N LYS A 1056 -15.54 27.34 1.81
CA LYS A 1056 -14.81 26.56 0.79
C LYS A 1056 -13.45 26.06 1.33
N LEU A 1057 -12.68 26.92 1.99
CA LEU A 1057 -11.44 26.53 2.69
C LEU A 1057 -11.72 25.51 3.82
N ALA A 1058 -12.85 25.62 4.54
CA ALA A 1058 -13.25 24.63 5.53
C ALA A 1058 -13.63 23.28 4.92
N ARG A 1059 -14.35 23.26 3.78
CA ARG A 1059 -14.67 22.05 3.00
C ARG A 1059 -13.38 21.34 2.57
N ARG A 1060 -12.45 22.08 1.94
CA ARG A 1060 -11.15 21.55 1.47
C ARG A 1060 -10.33 20.93 2.60
N ARG A 1061 -10.27 21.56 3.79
CA ARG A 1061 -9.56 21.01 4.98
C ARG A 1061 -10.12 19.68 5.51
N VAL A 1062 -11.37 19.36 5.22
CA VAL A 1062 -11.98 18.07 5.60
C VAL A 1062 -11.80 17.03 4.51
N LEU A 1063 -11.98 17.42 3.23
CA LEU A 1063 -11.73 16.55 2.09
C LEU A 1063 -10.24 16.19 1.93
N SER A 1064 -9.31 17.05 2.36
CA SER A 1064 -7.87 16.78 2.30
C SER A 1064 -7.40 15.65 3.22
N LEU A 1065 -8.28 15.12 4.08
CA LEU A 1065 -8.03 13.90 4.86
C LEU A 1065 -8.23 12.62 4.04
N TYR A 1066 -8.94 12.70 2.91
CA TYR A 1066 -9.31 11.55 2.08
C TYR A 1066 -9.08 11.87 0.61
N ARG A 1067 -7.93 11.45 0.06
CA ARG A 1067 -7.53 11.74 -1.33
C ARG A 1067 -7.39 10.45 -2.14
N TRP A 1068 -7.88 10.48 -3.38
CA TRP A 1068 -7.73 9.44 -4.41
C TRP A 1068 -6.85 9.96 -5.56
N THR A 1069 -5.75 10.61 -5.19
CA THR A 1069 -4.69 11.03 -6.10
C THR A 1069 -3.53 10.04 -6.03
N LYS A 1070 -2.66 10.04 -7.04
CA LYS A 1070 -1.37 9.31 -7.01
C LYS A 1070 -0.62 9.54 -5.70
N GLY A 1071 -0.18 8.46 -5.05
CA GLY A 1071 0.52 8.47 -3.75
C GLY A 1071 -0.37 8.65 -2.51
N ALA A 1072 -1.66 8.96 -2.65
CA ALA A 1072 -2.60 9.03 -1.54
C ALA A 1072 -3.32 7.69 -1.29
N LYS A 1073 -3.91 7.53 -0.09
CA LYS A 1073 -4.40 6.26 0.44
C LYS A 1073 -5.92 6.19 0.66
N GLY A 1074 -6.71 7.00 -0.05
CA GLY A 1074 -8.18 7.02 0.10
C GLY A 1074 -8.60 7.34 1.54
N LEU A 1075 -9.31 6.41 2.20
CA LEU A 1075 -9.70 6.51 3.62
C LEU A 1075 -8.59 6.16 4.63
N GLY A 1076 -7.37 5.88 4.18
CA GLY A 1076 -6.22 5.55 5.01
C GLY A 1076 -5.42 6.78 5.44
N ILE A 1077 -5.82 7.36 6.58
CA ILE A 1077 -5.11 8.49 7.24
C ILE A 1077 -3.69 8.07 7.67
#